data_AF-A0A2E2KRF6-F1
#
_entry.id   AF-A0A2E2KRF6-F1
#
_cell.length_a   1.000
_cell.length_b   1.000
_cell.length_c   1.000
_cell.angle_alpha   90.00
_cell.angle_beta   90.00
_cell.angle_gamma   90.00
#
_symmetry.space_group_name_H-M   'P 1'
#
loop_
_entity.id
_entity.type
_entity.pdbx_description
1 polymer ?
#
loop_
_entity_poly.entity_id
_entity_poly.type
_entity_poly.pdbx_seq_one_letter_code
_entity_poly.pdbx_strand_id
1 'polypeptide(L)'
;DLDITKGDIFYFRPDTAGDYSSGNFYLLLSDPFQDGAEITGLSLVEQDVWIGDYQLKEGDLLLSRDGGSEESDIWLLKTDTLDTALPSSYPAALQLINGEDSNVDIDGKIYGIDLLESDQVIGGQSYDAGTIFLSFDNDDNDGVGVTNQLVERNDIVALSVTKTTLGAGLGNASATAALLFDGNDPSDNDVNFDTGNETIDGFSFTHDSSGVNNPPTLNTNSFSLIEGASVTVTSAMLSATDSDNADAGLSYDFSSILGGEFQLTTNLGVTVTTVTQNQIDNNEVIFIDNGDETAPSFSFTVSDGTNTTSITSAVITFTSLNDEPTLSLTASNPTFTEGGSAASLYSGSNASTIESGETFIGLTFTVTNVTDGASEVLNIDGKAIGLTNGNSGSSTGFSYSVSVSGTTATVTLSAGTATEAQMNALLDSMSYQNNDADPTTANRVITLAALQDSGGIANSGDDSLAPNIASTVTVLSVNDLPAVAANNLVVNQGQTLIVTNSHLSATDADDLNASVVFVINSISGGAFENIAFPGVEVVSFTQAQVTAGQIQFVDDNDSVAPIFNFSLDDGKGVSGPFNGLVSFTETVVSEEPVLDEPVVDELIPEEVVLEEALSPEIVIESDDEVEQVDEEPEAETETVIQPEVVDNNTTSSLIVESSTAKPLTPADVVFDQSLPDTEPKKISIVVAESVASVSQLKVSWAALADPLLLIKSDRFMDSLSNLDDDMQKTISLDAMVLGSGAAISTGLSVGYVAWLLRSGIILTSVLSSLPAWRFIDPLPVLSRMGDQVEEGESLEDMVSSEDTSNETGHRTDNDPDINK
;
A
#
# COMPACT_ATOMS: atom_id res chain seq x y z
N ASP A 1 -42.03 -67.40 -6.24
CA ASP A 1 -42.84 -67.46 -5.01
C ASP A 1 -41.88 -67.66 -3.86
N LEU A 2 -42.02 -66.83 -2.83
CA LEU A 2 -41.35 -67.01 -1.55
C LEU A 2 -42.26 -67.90 -0.69
N ASP A 3 -41.72 -68.95 -0.07
CA ASP A 3 -42.46 -69.69 0.96
C ASP A 3 -42.37 -68.85 2.25
N ILE A 4 -43.43 -68.08 2.55
CA ILE A 4 -43.51 -67.14 3.67
C ILE A 4 -44.36 -67.75 4.80
N THR A 5 -43.88 -67.60 6.03
CA THR A 5 -44.53 -67.96 7.29
C THR A 5 -44.82 -66.69 8.12
N LYS A 6 -45.54 -66.86 9.23
CA LYS A 6 -45.93 -65.75 10.13
C LYS A 6 -44.75 -65.11 10.90
N GLY A 7 -43.57 -65.75 10.89
CA GLY A 7 -42.34 -65.23 11.50
C GLY A 7 -41.37 -64.61 10.50
N ASP A 8 -41.74 -64.48 9.21
CA ASP A 8 -40.84 -63.96 8.17
C ASP A 8 -41.11 -62.48 7.86
N ILE A 9 -40.05 -61.67 7.81
CA ILE A 9 -40.13 -60.27 7.39
C ILE A 9 -39.75 -60.19 5.92
N PHE A 10 -40.55 -59.46 5.12
CA PHE A 10 -40.28 -59.21 3.71
C PHE A 10 -40.57 -57.76 3.36
N TYR A 11 -39.84 -57.20 2.39
CA TYR A 11 -40.08 -55.86 1.87
C TYR A 11 -40.55 -55.91 0.42
N PHE A 12 -41.39 -54.94 0.05
CA PHE A 12 -41.77 -54.69 -1.34
C PHE A 12 -40.89 -53.59 -1.93
N ARG A 13 -40.27 -53.83 -3.08
CA ARG A 13 -39.58 -52.78 -3.84
C ARG A 13 -40.40 -52.47 -5.10
N PRO A 14 -40.92 -51.23 -5.26
CA PRO A 14 -41.62 -50.86 -6.46
C PRO A 14 -40.67 -50.82 -7.67
N ASP A 15 -41.21 -51.09 -8.86
CA ASP A 15 -40.42 -51.03 -10.12
C ASP A 15 -40.03 -49.59 -10.47
N THR A 16 -40.83 -48.61 -10.03
CA THR A 16 -40.59 -47.16 -10.17
C THR A 16 -40.75 -46.49 -8.82
N ALA A 17 -39.79 -45.66 -8.40
CA ALA A 17 -39.85 -44.96 -7.12
C ALA A 17 -41.13 -44.10 -7.01
N GLY A 18 -41.88 -44.27 -5.93
CA GLY A 18 -43.18 -43.61 -5.70
C GLY A 18 -44.40 -44.30 -6.35
N ASP A 19 -44.23 -45.32 -7.20
CA ASP A 19 -45.34 -46.09 -7.78
C ASP A 19 -45.37 -47.52 -7.25
N TYR A 20 -46.19 -47.73 -6.22
CA TYR A 20 -46.36 -49.03 -5.56
C TYR A 20 -47.33 -49.97 -6.30
N SER A 21 -47.79 -49.63 -7.51
CA SER A 21 -48.71 -50.48 -8.27
C SER A 21 -48.04 -51.69 -8.96
N SER A 22 -46.70 -51.66 -9.13
CA SER A 22 -45.92 -52.82 -9.56
C SER A 22 -44.54 -52.86 -8.89
N GLY A 23 -43.98 -54.05 -8.71
CA GLY A 23 -42.74 -54.26 -7.99
C GLY A 23 -42.52 -55.73 -7.64
N ASN A 24 -41.53 -55.99 -6.80
CA ASN A 24 -41.14 -57.33 -6.36
C ASN A 24 -41.03 -57.41 -4.83
N PHE A 25 -41.46 -58.53 -4.26
CA PHE A 25 -41.27 -58.85 -2.85
C PHE A 25 -39.94 -59.59 -2.62
N TYR A 26 -39.25 -59.24 -1.55
CA TYR A 26 -37.97 -59.80 -1.15
C TYR A 26 -38.04 -60.19 0.33
N LEU A 27 -37.64 -61.43 0.64
CA LEU A 27 -37.44 -61.85 2.02
C LEU A 27 -36.29 -61.05 2.64
N LEU A 28 -36.56 -60.37 3.76
CA LEU A 28 -35.58 -59.60 4.52
C LEU A 28 -34.95 -60.48 5.60
N LEU A 29 -35.78 -61.05 6.48
CA LEU A 29 -35.39 -61.94 7.57
C LEU A 29 -36.36 -63.12 7.62
N SER A 30 -35.90 -64.30 8.04
CA SER A 30 -36.75 -65.48 8.18
C SER A 30 -36.69 -66.06 9.59
N ASP A 31 -37.82 -66.08 10.29
CA ASP A 31 -37.94 -66.52 11.70
C ASP A 31 -36.79 -66.00 12.60
N PRO A 32 -36.66 -64.67 12.81
CA PRO A 32 -35.55 -64.08 13.57
C PRO A 32 -35.56 -64.51 15.05
N PHE A 33 -36.70 -64.94 15.58
CA PHE A 33 -36.85 -65.52 16.92
C PHE A 33 -36.49 -67.02 16.98
N GLN A 34 -36.43 -67.72 15.84
CA GLN A 34 -36.04 -69.13 15.70
C GLN A 34 -36.96 -70.13 16.43
N ASP A 35 -38.19 -69.72 16.70
CA ASP A 35 -39.23 -70.52 17.37
C ASP A 35 -40.57 -70.55 16.58
N GLY A 36 -40.67 -69.85 15.46
CA GLY A 36 -41.88 -69.75 14.66
C GLY A 36 -42.97 -68.86 15.28
N ALA A 37 -42.61 -68.00 16.24
CA ALA A 37 -43.47 -66.91 16.71
C ALA A 37 -43.93 -66.03 15.54
N GLU A 38 -45.10 -65.41 15.69
CA GLU A 38 -45.61 -64.44 14.71
C GLU A 38 -45.10 -63.06 15.04
N ILE A 39 -44.57 -62.36 14.04
CA ILE A 39 -44.16 -60.97 14.20
C ILE A 39 -45.41 -60.12 14.00
N THR A 40 -45.78 -59.37 15.03
CA THR A 40 -47.00 -58.56 15.04
C THR A 40 -46.73 -57.10 14.74
N GLY A 41 -45.56 -56.61 15.12
CA GLY A 41 -45.08 -55.25 14.85
C GLY A 41 -43.61 -55.22 14.40
N LEU A 42 -43.29 -54.23 13.58
CA LEU A 42 -41.96 -53.98 13.04
C LEU A 42 -41.77 -52.47 12.85
N SER A 43 -40.70 -51.91 13.41
CA SER A 43 -40.20 -50.57 13.08
C SER A 43 -38.69 -50.63 12.82
N LEU A 44 -38.22 -49.80 11.88
CA LEU A 44 -36.81 -49.68 11.49
C LEU A 44 -36.27 -48.41 12.13
N VAL A 45 -35.15 -48.52 12.84
CA VAL A 45 -34.45 -47.34 13.39
C VAL A 45 -33.75 -46.62 12.25
N GLU A 46 -34.32 -45.49 11.78
CA GLU A 46 -33.79 -44.77 10.61
C GLU A 46 -32.58 -43.86 10.94
N GLN A 47 -32.34 -43.55 12.22
CA GLN A 47 -31.14 -42.84 12.69
C GLN A 47 -30.81 -43.17 14.15
N ASP A 48 -29.56 -42.91 14.57
CA ASP A 48 -29.10 -43.07 15.96
C ASP A 48 -29.96 -42.26 16.95
N VAL A 49 -30.72 -42.94 17.82
CA VAL A 49 -31.62 -42.30 18.80
C VAL A 49 -31.48 -42.89 20.20
N TRP A 50 -31.68 -42.07 21.23
CA TRP A 50 -31.74 -42.51 22.63
C TRP A 50 -33.17 -42.86 23.02
N ILE A 51 -33.35 -44.03 23.65
CA ILE A 51 -34.59 -44.48 24.27
C ILE A 51 -34.33 -44.71 25.76
N GLY A 52 -34.79 -43.78 26.60
CA GLY A 52 -34.52 -43.78 28.04
C GLY A 52 -33.03 -43.79 28.38
N ASP A 53 -32.51 -44.95 28.76
CA ASP A 53 -31.12 -45.20 29.16
C ASP A 53 -30.30 -46.04 28.16
N TYR A 54 -30.84 -46.30 26.97
CA TYR A 54 -30.20 -47.08 25.91
C TYR A 54 -30.15 -46.31 24.58
N GLN A 55 -29.10 -46.50 23.77
CA GLN A 55 -29.01 -45.90 22.43
C GLN A 55 -29.24 -46.97 21.36
N LEU A 56 -30.27 -46.78 20.55
CA LEU A 56 -30.51 -47.54 19.33
C LEU A 56 -29.62 -47.02 18.20
N LYS A 57 -29.29 -47.87 17.24
CA LYS A 57 -28.44 -47.52 16.09
C LYS A 57 -29.20 -47.55 14.78
N GLU A 58 -28.80 -46.69 13.85
CA GLU A 58 -29.29 -46.72 12.47
C GLU A 58 -29.22 -48.16 11.92
N GLY A 59 -30.37 -48.65 11.43
CA GLY A 59 -30.52 -50.00 10.90
C GLY A 59 -30.94 -51.07 11.91
N ASP A 60 -30.94 -50.81 13.22
CA ASP A 60 -31.54 -51.72 14.21
C ASP A 60 -33.05 -51.89 13.93
N LEU A 61 -33.64 -53.03 14.31
CA LEU A 61 -35.09 -53.28 14.19
C LEU A 61 -35.75 -53.42 15.56
N LEU A 62 -36.88 -52.76 15.75
CA LEU A 62 -37.80 -53.01 16.86
C LEU A 62 -38.91 -53.96 16.39
N LEU A 63 -39.23 -54.95 17.23
CA LEU A 63 -40.16 -56.04 16.93
C LEU A 63 -41.09 -56.30 18.12
N SER A 64 -42.34 -56.66 17.85
CA SER A 64 -43.25 -57.32 18.81
C SER A 64 -43.69 -58.68 18.26
N ARG A 65 -44.16 -59.59 19.13
CA ARG A 65 -44.45 -60.97 18.75
C ARG A 65 -45.64 -61.62 19.47
N ASP A 66 -46.27 -62.58 18.82
CA ASP A 66 -47.19 -63.53 19.47
C ASP A 66 -46.39 -64.67 20.12
N GLY A 67 -46.21 -64.58 21.45
CA GLY A 67 -45.43 -65.54 22.26
C GLY A 67 -46.14 -66.07 23.51
N GLY A 68 -47.37 -65.63 23.79
CA GLY A 68 -47.99 -65.81 25.11
C GLY A 68 -47.44 -64.79 26.10
N SER A 69 -46.66 -65.21 27.11
CA SER A 69 -46.16 -64.31 28.18
C SER A 69 -45.04 -63.34 27.78
N GLU A 70 -44.96 -63.00 26.49
CA GLU A 70 -43.97 -62.11 25.85
C GLU A 70 -44.68 -61.28 24.75
N GLU A 71 -46.02 -61.24 24.75
CA GLU A 71 -46.83 -60.53 23.75
C GLU A 71 -46.93 -59.02 24.00
N SER A 72 -46.66 -58.61 25.24
CA SER A 72 -46.49 -57.25 25.72
C SER A 72 -45.06 -56.72 25.58
N ASP A 73 -44.11 -57.53 25.11
CA ASP A 73 -42.68 -57.17 25.05
C ASP A 73 -42.27 -56.47 23.75
N ILE A 74 -41.34 -55.52 23.89
CA ILE A 74 -40.64 -54.89 22.76
C ILE A 74 -39.23 -55.47 22.66
N TRP A 75 -38.93 -56.04 21.49
CA TRP A 75 -37.68 -56.71 21.18
C TRP A 75 -36.82 -55.87 20.24
N LEU A 76 -35.52 -55.88 20.49
CA LEU A 76 -34.48 -55.26 19.65
C LEU A 76 -33.72 -56.36 18.91
N LEU A 77 -33.78 -56.34 17.58
CA LEU A 77 -32.88 -57.12 16.73
C LEU A 77 -31.80 -56.20 16.16
N LYS A 78 -30.56 -56.42 16.60
CA LYS A 78 -29.41 -55.69 16.07
C LYS A 78 -29.02 -56.19 14.68
N THR A 79 -28.77 -55.28 13.75
CA THR A 79 -28.38 -55.63 12.38
C THR A 79 -26.89 -55.41 12.09
N ASP A 80 -26.19 -54.63 12.94
CA ASP A 80 -24.74 -54.40 12.91
C ASP A 80 -23.90 -55.69 13.06
N THR A 81 -24.51 -56.75 13.61
CA THR A 81 -23.92 -58.06 13.86
C THR A 81 -24.31 -59.12 12.82
N LEU A 82 -25.04 -58.75 11.76
CA LEU A 82 -25.52 -59.68 10.73
C LEU A 82 -24.38 -60.11 9.79
N ASP A 83 -23.95 -61.38 9.88
CA ASP A 83 -22.92 -61.93 8.99
C ASP A 83 -23.48 -62.16 7.57
N THR A 84 -23.12 -61.26 6.65
CA THR A 84 -23.46 -61.36 5.22
C THR A 84 -23.02 -62.66 4.54
N ALA A 85 -22.09 -63.44 5.13
CA ALA A 85 -21.70 -64.76 4.64
C ALA A 85 -22.59 -65.92 5.15
N LEU A 86 -23.43 -65.68 6.15
CA LEU A 86 -24.36 -66.64 6.75
C LEU A 86 -25.79 -66.05 6.80
N PRO A 87 -26.51 -66.01 5.66
CA PRO A 87 -27.80 -65.32 5.51
C PRO A 87 -29.00 -65.98 6.21
N SER A 88 -28.76 -66.67 7.33
CA SER A 88 -29.77 -67.32 8.17
C SER A 88 -29.29 -67.51 9.63
N SER A 89 -28.24 -66.80 10.08
CA SER A 89 -27.86 -66.74 11.50
C SER A 89 -28.06 -65.31 12.02
N TYR A 90 -29.24 -65.05 12.57
CA TYR A 90 -29.53 -63.80 13.27
C TYR A 90 -28.91 -63.83 14.68
N PRO A 91 -28.47 -62.68 15.22
CA PRO A 91 -28.27 -62.57 16.66
C PRO A 91 -29.61 -62.86 17.35
N ALA A 92 -29.56 -63.38 18.59
CA ALA A 92 -30.79 -63.53 19.37
C ALA A 92 -31.37 -62.13 19.62
N ALA A 93 -32.67 -61.97 19.35
CA ALA A 93 -33.40 -60.75 19.69
C ALA A 93 -33.26 -60.47 21.20
N LEU A 94 -33.06 -59.20 21.54
CA LEU A 94 -32.84 -58.73 22.91
C LEU A 94 -34.14 -58.12 23.42
N GLN A 95 -34.61 -58.50 24.61
CA GLN A 95 -35.77 -57.85 25.24
C GLN A 95 -35.39 -56.40 25.60
N LEU A 96 -35.85 -55.43 24.80
CA LEU A 96 -35.57 -54.01 25.00
C LEU A 96 -36.43 -53.46 26.14
N ILE A 97 -37.71 -53.83 26.15
CA ILE A 97 -38.68 -53.52 27.20
C ILE A 97 -39.48 -54.79 27.48
N ASN A 98 -39.48 -55.21 28.75
CA ASN A 98 -40.41 -56.19 29.30
C ASN A 98 -41.75 -55.46 29.56
N GLY A 99 -42.83 -55.84 28.90
CA GLY A 99 -44.13 -55.17 29.03
C GLY A 99 -44.70 -55.26 30.45
N GLU A 100 -44.53 -56.44 31.05
CA GLU A 100 -44.97 -56.81 32.41
C GLU A 100 -44.14 -56.14 33.55
N ASP A 101 -43.14 -55.30 33.24
CA ASP A 101 -42.43 -54.55 34.26
C ASP A 101 -43.39 -53.51 34.87
N SER A 102 -43.61 -53.54 36.19
CA SER A 102 -44.61 -52.73 36.94
C SER A 102 -44.53 -51.18 36.85
N ASN A 103 -43.67 -50.63 35.98
CA ASN A 103 -43.62 -49.20 35.63
C ASN A 103 -43.79 -48.99 34.10
N VAL A 104 -44.17 -50.04 33.38
CA VAL A 104 -44.50 -50.13 31.96
C VAL A 104 -45.92 -50.68 31.85
N ASP A 105 -46.26 -51.72 32.61
CA ASP A 105 -47.65 -52.22 32.84
C ASP A 105 -48.44 -52.35 31.51
N ILE A 106 -47.88 -53.10 30.55
CA ILE A 106 -48.58 -53.48 29.32
C ILE A 106 -49.08 -54.91 29.50
N ASP A 107 -50.40 -55.10 29.62
CA ASP A 107 -51.03 -56.43 29.73
C ASP A 107 -51.55 -56.94 28.36
N GLY A 108 -51.44 -56.12 27.31
CA GLY A 108 -51.97 -56.39 25.97
C GLY A 108 -50.92 -56.81 24.93
N LYS A 109 -51.31 -57.71 24.02
CA LYS A 109 -50.53 -58.06 22.83
C LYS A 109 -50.33 -56.85 21.92
N ILE A 110 -49.08 -56.49 21.63
CA ILE A 110 -48.72 -55.36 20.76
C ILE A 110 -48.87 -55.75 19.29
N TYR A 111 -49.66 -54.97 18.53
CA TYR A 111 -49.71 -55.01 17.07
C TYR A 111 -48.76 -53.98 16.47
N GLY A 112 -49.21 -52.75 16.26
CA GLY A 112 -48.39 -51.69 15.70
C GLY A 112 -47.32 -51.24 16.68
N ILE A 113 -46.11 -51.03 16.15
CA ILE A 113 -45.01 -50.36 16.82
C ILE A 113 -44.40 -49.37 15.83
N ASP A 114 -44.15 -48.14 16.26
CA ASP A 114 -43.30 -47.22 15.51
C ASP A 114 -42.44 -46.37 16.44
N LEU A 115 -41.25 -45.99 15.97
CA LEU A 115 -40.30 -45.20 16.74
C LEU A 115 -40.32 -43.75 16.27
N LEU A 116 -40.07 -42.82 17.20
CA LEU A 116 -39.87 -41.42 16.88
C LEU A 116 -38.39 -41.05 17.02
N GLU A 117 -37.65 -40.87 15.93
CA GLU A 117 -36.21 -40.59 15.99
C GLU A 117 -35.84 -39.11 16.15
N SER A 118 -36.80 -38.19 16.08
CA SER A 118 -36.59 -36.74 16.23
C SER A 118 -37.75 -36.10 16.98
N ASP A 119 -37.52 -34.97 17.67
CA ASP A 119 -38.60 -34.28 18.40
C ASP A 119 -39.70 -33.81 17.43
N GLN A 120 -40.95 -34.23 17.65
CA GLN A 120 -42.08 -33.90 16.78
C GLN A 120 -43.25 -33.26 17.54
N VAL A 121 -44.08 -32.51 16.81
CA VAL A 121 -45.37 -32.00 17.30
C VAL A 121 -46.50 -32.67 16.51
N ILE A 122 -47.19 -33.63 17.14
CA ILE A 122 -48.29 -34.39 16.53
C ILE A 122 -49.58 -34.06 17.29
N GLY A 123 -50.65 -33.72 16.57
CA GLY A 123 -51.93 -33.31 17.19
C GLY A 123 -51.86 -32.03 18.04
N GLY A 124 -50.73 -31.30 18.02
CA GLY A 124 -50.47 -30.16 18.91
C GLY A 124 -49.82 -30.52 20.25
N GLN A 125 -49.49 -31.80 20.48
CA GLN A 125 -48.65 -32.25 21.58
C GLN A 125 -47.21 -32.46 21.11
N SER A 126 -46.24 -32.16 21.96
CA SER A 126 -44.82 -32.43 21.71
C SER A 126 -44.44 -33.83 22.20
N TYR A 127 -43.69 -34.55 21.37
CA TYR A 127 -43.11 -35.86 21.69
C TYR A 127 -41.61 -35.80 21.42
N ASP A 128 -40.82 -36.17 22.43
CA ASP A 128 -39.37 -36.18 22.34
C ASP A 128 -38.89 -37.40 21.52
N ALA A 129 -37.74 -37.27 20.86
CA ALA A 129 -37.04 -38.38 20.22
C ALA A 129 -36.83 -39.55 21.22
N GLY A 130 -37.05 -40.78 20.76
CA GLY A 130 -37.05 -41.98 21.59
C GLY A 130 -38.42 -42.41 22.12
N THR A 131 -39.48 -41.64 21.84
CA THR A 131 -40.87 -42.06 22.09
C THR A 131 -41.23 -43.23 21.17
N ILE A 132 -41.78 -44.31 21.72
CA ILE A 132 -42.36 -45.41 20.93
C ILE A 132 -43.88 -45.22 20.88
N PHE A 133 -44.47 -45.32 19.70
CA PHE A 133 -45.91 -45.44 19.54
C PHE A 133 -46.33 -46.91 19.47
N LEU A 134 -47.44 -47.28 20.10
CA LEU A 134 -47.96 -48.65 20.18
C LEU A 134 -49.46 -48.74 19.92
N SER A 135 -49.93 -49.86 19.34
CA SER A 135 -51.35 -50.29 19.33
C SER A 135 -51.48 -51.74 19.82
N PHE A 136 -52.67 -52.11 20.31
CA PHE A 136 -52.88 -53.34 21.07
C PHE A 136 -54.09 -54.16 20.57
N ASP A 137 -54.07 -55.49 20.78
CA ASP A 137 -55.17 -56.41 20.42
C ASP A 137 -56.41 -56.26 21.32
N ASN A 138 -56.21 -55.86 22.57
CA ASN A 138 -57.25 -55.77 23.59
C ASN A 138 -57.07 -54.55 24.50
N ASP A 139 -58.12 -54.25 25.25
CA ASP A 139 -58.22 -53.08 26.10
C ASP A 139 -57.45 -53.32 27.42
N ASP A 140 -56.52 -52.41 27.74
CA ASP A 140 -55.75 -52.39 28.99
C ASP A 140 -56.53 -51.59 30.05
N ASN A 141 -56.98 -52.29 31.09
CA ASN A 141 -57.94 -51.78 32.07
C ASN A 141 -57.30 -51.37 33.41
N ASP A 142 -56.00 -51.63 33.56
CA ASP A 142 -55.16 -51.35 34.74
C ASP A 142 -54.35 -50.06 34.50
N GLY A 143 -53.94 -49.87 33.24
CA GLY A 143 -53.43 -48.63 32.67
C GLY A 143 -51.92 -48.62 32.50
N VAL A 144 -51.49 -48.35 31.28
CA VAL A 144 -50.09 -48.40 30.82
C VAL A 144 -49.23 -47.30 31.45
N GLY A 145 -47.99 -47.67 31.79
CA GLY A 145 -46.92 -46.80 32.27
C GLY A 145 -47.13 -46.21 33.67
N VAL A 146 -46.15 -45.47 34.18
CA VAL A 146 -46.24 -44.80 35.51
C VAL A 146 -47.30 -43.69 35.58
N THR A 147 -47.95 -43.38 34.45
CA THR A 147 -49.10 -42.48 34.35
C THR A 147 -50.44 -43.21 34.53
N ASN A 148 -50.46 -44.54 34.51
CA ASN A 148 -51.67 -45.37 34.50
C ASN A 148 -52.68 -44.93 33.43
N GLN A 149 -52.20 -44.76 32.20
CA GLN A 149 -53.02 -44.37 31.06
C GLN A 149 -53.91 -45.56 30.67
N LEU A 150 -55.23 -45.42 30.79
CA LEU A 150 -56.17 -46.42 30.25
C LEU A 150 -56.07 -46.45 28.73
N VAL A 151 -56.15 -47.65 28.13
CA VAL A 151 -55.96 -47.85 26.69
C VAL A 151 -57.01 -48.82 26.16
N GLU A 152 -57.69 -48.46 25.09
CA GLU A 152 -58.59 -49.35 24.36
C GLU A 152 -57.88 -49.93 23.12
N ARG A 153 -58.33 -51.08 22.60
CA ARG A 153 -57.72 -51.73 21.40
C ARG A 153 -57.69 -50.87 20.13
N ASN A 154 -58.41 -49.75 20.15
CA ASN A 154 -58.58 -48.83 19.03
C ASN A 154 -57.63 -47.62 19.10
N ASP A 155 -56.84 -47.51 20.17
CA ASP A 155 -55.97 -46.38 20.44
C ASP A 155 -54.56 -46.54 19.86
N ILE A 156 -53.86 -45.40 19.74
CA ILE A 156 -52.40 -45.39 19.61
C ILE A 156 -51.81 -44.65 20.82
N VAL A 157 -50.92 -45.32 21.54
CA VAL A 157 -50.31 -44.85 22.78
C VAL A 157 -48.88 -44.40 22.52
N ALA A 158 -48.54 -43.19 22.96
CA ALA A 158 -47.19 -42.68 23.04
C ALA A 158 -46.54 -43.15 24.35
N LEU A 159 -45.55 -44.04 24.24
CA LEU A 159 -44.74 -44.57 25.33
C LEU A 159 -43.40 -43.81 25.38
N SER A 160 -43.31 -42.80 26.24
CA SER A 160 -42.06 -42.08 26.49
C SER A 160 -41.23 -42.85 27.53
N VAL A 161 -40.25 -43.60 27.03
CA VAL A 161 -39.46 -44.55 27.83
C VAL A 161 -38.37 -43.81 28.60
N THR A 162 -38.33 -44.00 29.92
CA THR A 162 -37.32 -43.41 30.81
C THR A 162 -36.21 -44.39 31.14
N LYS A 163 -36.50 -45.69 31.12
CA LYS A 163 -35.56 -46.80 31.33
C LYS A 163 -35.99 -48.02 30.53
N THR A 164 -35.01 -48.67 29.92
CA THR A 164 -35.15 -49.93 29.19
C THR A 164 -34.78 -51.12 30.08
N THR A 165 -35.24 -52.31 29.72
CA THR A 165 -34.82 -53.57 30.35
C THR A 165 -33.33 -53.85 30.12
N LEU A 166 -32.75 -53.40 29.00
CA LEU A 166 -31.32 -53.54 28.70
C LEU A 166 -30.43 -52.60 29.51
N GLY A 167 -30.87 -51.36 29.75
CA GLY A 167 -30.11 -50.36 30.51
C GLY A 167 -30.25 -50.54 32.03
N ALA A 168 -31.48 -50.69 32.53
CA ALA A 168 -31.77 -50.80 33.95
C ALA A 168 -31.73 -52.24 34.51
N GLY A 169 -31.81 -53.24 33.63
CA GLY A 169 -31.88 -54.67 33.98
C GLY A 169 -33.31 -55.17 34.23
N LEU A 170 -33.51 -56.48 34.05
CA LEU A 170 -34.78 -57.21 34.21
C LEU A 170 -35.59 -56.76 35.44
N GLY A 171 -36.87 -56.39 35.26
CA GLY A 171 -37.76 -55.94 36.33
C GLY A 171 -37.75 -54.43 36.61
N ASN A 172 -37.03 -53.62 35.81
CA ASN A 172 -36.77 -52.20 36.10
C ASN A 172 -36.95 -51.24 34.91
N ALA A 173 -37.54 -51.70 33.79
CA ALA A 173 -38.00 -50.79 32.75
C ALA A 173 -39.08 -49.84 33.31
N SER A 174 -39.19 -48.66 32.72
CA SER A 174 -40.13 -47.63 33.18
C SER A 174 -40.41 -46.63 32.08
N ALA A 175 -41.69 -46.32 31.85
CA ALA A 175 -42.14 -45.37 30.86
C ALA A 175 -43.35 -44.56 31.36
N THR A 176 -43.58 -43.39 30.78
CA THR A 176 -44.88 -42.69 30.87
C THR A 176 -45.65 -42.94 29.59
N ALA A 177 -46.94 -43.22 29.70
CA ALA A 177 -47.84 -43.38 28.56
C ALA A 177 -48.83 -42.20 28.45
N ALA A 178 -49.18 -41.85 27.21
CA ALA A 178 -50.24 -40.90 26.89
C ALA A 178 -50.94 -41.34 25.58
N LEU A 179 -52.22 -41.04 25.42
CA LEU A 179 -52.90 -41.23 24.14
C LEU A 179 -52.36 -40.25 23.10
N LEU A 180 -51.87 -40.77 21.98
CA LEU A 180 -51.65 -39.98 20.76
C LEU A 180 -52.96 -39.88 19.96
N PHE A 181 -53.70 -40.97 19.93
CA PHE A 181 -54.91 -41.15 19.14
C PHE A 181 -55.90 -41.99 19.95
N ASP A 182 -57.10 -41.46 20.15
CA ASP A 182 -58.26 -42.14 20.73
C ASP A 182 -59.12 -42.66 19.57
N GLY A 183 -59.32 -43.97 19.49
CA GLY A 183 -60.08 -44.57 18.38
C GLY A 183 -61.59 -44.59 18.60
N ASN A 184 -62.06 -44.31 19.82
CA ASN A 184 -63.42 -44.55 20.27
C ASN A 184 -64.03 -43.30 20.95
N ASP A 185 -63.61 -42.08 20.56
CA ASP A 185 -64.22 -40.84 21.08
C ASP A 185 -65.72 -40.78 20.69
N PRO A 186 -66.64 -40.79 21.68
CA PRO A 186 -68.07 -40.69 21.42
C PRO A 186 -68.55 -39.28 21.00
N SER A 187 -67.67 -38.33 20.69
CA SER A 187 -68.01 -36.91 20.46
C SER A 187 -68.17 -36.45 18.99
N ASP A 188 -68.24 -37.39 18.03
CA ASP A 188 -68.62 -37.19 16.60
C ASP A 188 -67.62 -36.30 15.80
N ASN A 189 -66.37 -36.37 16.20
CA ASN A 189 -65.20 -35.60 15.75
C ASN A 189 -64.07 -36.48 15.18
N ASP A 190 -63.98 -37.73 15.62
CA ASP A 190 -62.81 -38.59 15.42
C ASP A 190 -63.08 -39.76 14.46
N VAL A 191 -62.08 -40.63 14.28
CA VAL A 191 -62.15 -41.75 13.33
C VAL A 191 -62.88 -42.92 13.98
N ASN A 192 -64.20 -42.79 14.04
CA ASN A 192 -65.20 -43.69 14.66
C ASN A 192 -64.94 -45.21 14.43
N PHE A 193 -64.03 -45.81 15.21
CA PHE A 193 -63.83 -47.26 15.33
C PHE A 193 -64.76 -47.82 16.42
N ASP A 194 -66.06 -47.54 16.30
CA ASP A 194 -67.08 -47.80 17.32
C ASP A 194 -67.64 -49.24 17.28
N THR A 195 -67.18 -50.07 16.35
CA THR A 195 -67.59 -51.48 16.26
C THR A 195 -66.51 -52.39 16.84
N GLY A 196 -66.91 -53.36 17.67
CA GLY A 196 -66.01 -54.34 18.30
C GLY A 196 -65.35 -55.36 17.34
N ASN A 197 -65.26 -55.03 16.06
CA ASN A 197 -64.52 -55.73 15.02
C ASN A 197 -63.43 -54.84 14.36
N GLU A 198 -63.28 -53.58 14.79
CA GLU A 198 -62.23 -52.66 14.33
C GLU A 198 -61.06 -52.70 15.31
N THR A 199 -59.83 -52.74 14.78
CA THR A 199 -58.56 -52.84 15.50
C THR A 199 -57.46 -52.17 14.66
N ILE A 200 -56.39 -51.69 15.32
CA ILE A 200 -55.23 -51.13 14.62
C ILE A 200 -54.12 -52.19 14.58
N ASP A 201 -54.19 -53.07 13.58
CA ASP A 201 -53.22 -54.16 13.34
C ASP A 201 -51.82 -53.67 12.93
N GLY A 202 -51.67 -52.37 12.66
CA GLY A 202 -50.40 -51.74 12.32
C GLY A 202 -50.57 -50.31 11.82
N PHE A 203 -49.56 -49.47 12.03
CA PHE A 203 -49.45 -48.09 11.55
C PHE A 203 -47.98 -47.77 11.29
N SER A 204 -47.73 -46.65 10.61
CA SER A 204 -46.41 -46.03 10.57
C SER A 204 -46.58 -44.52 10.34
N PHE A 205 -45.74 -43.73 10.99
CA PHE A 205 -45.66 -42.28 10.83
C PHE A 205 -44.55 -41.96 9.84
N THR A 206 -44.91 -41.61 8.61
CA THR A 206 -43.95 -41.02 7.69
C THR A 206 -43.58 -39.62 8.18
N HIS A 207 -42.39 -39.44 8.74
CA HIS A 207 -41.83 -38.10 8.91
C HIS A 207 -41.63 -37.48 7.53
N ASP A 208 -42.21 -36.30 7.31
CA ASP A 208 -42.11 -35.63 6.02
C ASP A 208 -40.76 -34.93 5.87
N SER A 209 -39.77 -35.66 5.35
CA SER A 209 -38.49 -35.09 4.92
C SER A 209 -38.60 -34.25 3.63
N SER A 210 -39.80 -33.88 3.15
CA SER A 210 -40.00 -33.01 1.97
C SER A 210 -39.78 -31.51 2.22
N GLY A 211 -39.05 -31.17 3.28
CA GLY A 211 -38.14 -30.03 3.22
C GLY A 211 -37.20 -30.22 2.02
N VAL A 212 -37.59 -29.70 0.86
CA VAL A 212 -36.71 -29.63 -0.31
C VAL A 212 -35.50 -28.82 0.14
N ASN A 213 -34.36 -29.47 0.38
CA ASN A 213 -33.16 -28.82 0.90
C ASN A 213 -32.96 -27.47 0.21
N ASN A 214 -33.00 -26.37 0.96
CA ASN A 214 -32.83 -25.04 0.41
C ASN A 214 -31.33 -24.78 0.17
N PRO A 215 -30.94 -23.80 -0.67
CA PRO A 215 -29.57 -23.33 -0.71
C PRO A 215 -29.30 -22.36 0.46
N PRO A 216 -28.08 -22.32 1.01
CA PRO A 216 -27.72 -21.41 2.10
C PRO A 216 -28.03 -19.93 1.80
N THR A 217 -28.47 -19.21 2.83
CA THR A 217 -28.77 -17.77 2.73
C THR A 217 -27.62 -16.94 3.31
N LEU A 218 -27.06 -16.04 2.51
CA LEU A 218 -25.97 -15.15 2.90
C LEU A 218 -26.50 -13.95 3.71
N ASN A 219 -25.93 -13.72 4.90
CA ASN A 219 -26.31 -12.65 5.81
C ASN A 219 -25.37 -11.44 5.73
N THR A 220 -24.06 -11.67 5.71
CA THR A 220 -23.02 -10.63 5.59
C THR A 220 -21.93 -11.05 4.61
N ASN A 221 -21.36 -10.09 3.89
CA ASN A 221 -20.22 -10.27 2.98
C ASN A 221 -19.36 -8.99 2.83
N SER A 222 -19.33 -8.16 3.87
CA SER A 222 -18.70 -6.84 3.86
C SER A 222 -17.40 -6.85 4.65
N PHE A 223 -16.29 -6.56 3.99
CA PHE A 223 -14.95 -6.58 4.56
C PHE A 223 -14.40 -5.15 4.67
N SER A 224 -13.74 -4.84 5.78
CA SER A 224 -12.91 -3.64 5.92
C SER A 224 -11.47 -4.10 5.94
N LEU A 225 -10.73 -3.81 4.88
CA LEU A 225 -9.35 -4.25 4.69
C LEU A 225 -8.43 -3.02 4.63
N ILE A 226 -7.21 -3.21 5.13
CA ILE A 226 -6.12 -2.24 5.09
C ILE A 226 -4.98 -2.92 4.35
N GLU A 227 -4.30 -2.17 3.50
CA GLU A 227 -3.13 -2.63 2.74
C GLU A 227 -2.07 -3.30 3.62
N GLY A 228 -1.50 -4.39 3.12
CA GLY A 228 -0.48 -5.20 3.79
C GLY A 228 -0.92 -5.86 5.10
N ALA A 229 -2.17 -5.64 5.55
CA ALA A 229 -2.64 -6.11 6.84
C ALA A 229 -3.15 -7.56 6.79
N SER A 230 -2.94 -8.27 7.91
CA SER A 230 -3.63 -9.53 8.18
C SER A 230 -4.90 -9.25 8.98
N VAL A 231 -6.07 -9.51 8.38
CA VAL A 231 -7.39 -9.24 8.96
C VAL A 231 -8.09 -10.56 9.29
N THR A 232 -8.48 -10.75 10.54
CA THR A 232 -9.32 -11.89 10.96
C THR A 232 -10.71 -11.75 10.36
N VAL A 233 -11.14 -12.79 9.63
CA VAL A 233 -12.49 -12.87 9.09
C VAL A 233 -13.43 -13.30 10.23
N THR A 234 -14.41 -12.46 10.51
CA THR A 234 -15.39 -12.66 11.59
C THR A 234 -16.81 -12.76 11.01
N SER A 235 -17.75 -13.31 11.78
CA SER A 235 -19.16 -13.45 11.35
C SER A 235 -19.83 -12.11 11.02
N ALA A 236 -19.32 -11.00 11.57
CA ALA A 236 -19.76 -9.65 11.21
C ALA A 236 -19.38 -9.26 9.76
N MET A 237 -18.27 -9.80 9.23
CA MET A 237 -17.83 -9.59 7.85
C MET A 237 -18.46 -10.59 6.89
N LEU A 238 -18.45 -11.87 7.26
CA LEU A 238 -18.92 -12.98 6.41
C LEU A 238 -19.71 -13.99 7.25
N SER A 239 -21.00 -14.14 6.97
CA SER A 239 -21.85 -15.15 7.62
C SER A 239 -23.02 -15.56 6.73
N ALA A 240 -23.45 -16.80 6.90
CA ALA A 240 -24.61 -17.39 6.23
C ALA A 240 -25.38 -18.26 7.22
N THR A 241 -26.65 -18.49 6.91
CA THR A 241 -27.55 -19.35 7.68
C THR A 241 -28.32 -20.26 6.74
N ASP A 242 -28.70 -21.43 7.23
CA ASP A 242 -29.52 -22.38 6.47
C ASP A 242 -30.78 -22.80 7.24
N SER A 243 -31.84 -23.20 6.54
CA SER A 243 -33.11 -23.63 7.13
C SER A 243 -33.14 -25.12 7.48
N ASP A 244 -32.34 -25.91 6.78
CA ASP A 244 -32.37 -27.36 6.76
C ASP A 244 -31.08 -27.95 7.37
N ASN A 245 -29.98 -27.18 7.37
CA ASN A 245 -28.68 -27.59 7.91
C ASN A 245 -28.15 -26.63 8.99
N ALA A 246 -27.33 -27.17 9.90
CA ALA A 246 -26.73 -26.38 10.97
C ALA A 246 -25.66 -25.42 10.42
N ASP A 247 -25.82 -24.12 10.66
CA ASP A 247 -24.95 -23.03 10.15
C ASP A 247 -23.45 -23.35 10.26
N ALA A 248 -23.02 -23.90 11.41
CA ALA A 248 -21.63 -24.27 11.70
C ALA A 248 -20.98 -25.20 10.64
N GLY A 249 -21.78 -26.01 9.95
CA GLY A 249 -21.35 -26.93 8.89
C GLY A 249 -21.23 -26.29 7.50
N LEU A 250 -21.75 -25.09 7.30
CA LEU A 250 -21.72 -24.41 6.00
C LEU A 250 -20.28 -24.12 5.56
N SER A 251 -20.00 -24.40 4.29
CA SER A 251 -18.67 -24.27 3.67
C SER A 251 -18.64 -23.14 2.65
N TYR A 252 -17.70 -22.23 2.80
CA TYR A 252 -17.35 -21.17 1.85
C TYR A 252 -16.27 -21.67 0.91
N ASP A 253 -16.46 -21.53 -0.40
CA ASP A 253 -15.43 -21.76 -1.43
C ASP A 253 -15.09 -20.43 -2.11
N PHE A 254 -13.86 -19.95 -1.92
CA PHE A 254 -13.33 -18.69 -2.44
C PHE A 254 -12.65 -18.88 -3.80
N SER A 255 -13.01 -18.00 -4.74
CA SER A 255 -12.57 -17.99 -6.13
C SER A 255 -12.21 -16.59 -6.59
N SER A 256 -11.45 -16.48 -7.69
CA SER A 256 -11.03 -15.20 -8.27
C SER A 256 -10.32 -14.27 -7.28
N ILE A 257 -9.51 -14.82 -6.37
CA ILE A 257 -8.77 -14.08 -5.34
C ILE A 257 -7.62 -13.31 -5.99
N LEU A 258 -7.55 -12.00 -5.73
CA LEU A 258 -6.52 -11.05 -6.13
C LEU A 258 -6.21 -10.11 -4.96
N GLY A 259 -4.97 -9.60 -4.87
CA GLY A 259 -4.53 -8.70 -3.79
C GLY A 259 -4.32 -9.37 -2.42
N GLY A 260 -4.28 -10.70 -2.34
CA GLY A 260 -4.06 -11.38 -1.06
C GLY A 260 -4.43 -12.85 -1.08
N GLU A 261 -4.52 -13.44 0.12
CA GLU A 261 -4.87 -14.85 0.32
C GLU A 261 -5.59 -15.10 1.65
N PHE A 262 -6.37 -16.19 1.73
CA PHE A 262 -6.91 -16.68 3.00
C PHE A 262 -5.99 -17.73 3.61
N GLN A 263 -5.87 -17.72 4.93
CA GLN A 263 -5.17 -18.74 5.71
C GLN A 263 -5.96 -19.10 6.98
N LEU A 264 -5.60 -20.22 7.62
CA LEU A 264 -6.07 -20.56 8.95
C LEU A 264 -5.00 -20.19 10.00
N THR A 265 -5.43 -19.60 11.12
CA THR A 265 -4.55 -19.26 12.26
C THR A 265 -3.81 -20.47 12.84
N THR A 266 -4.36 -21.66 12.67
CA THR A 266 -3.79 -22.95 13.08
C THR A 266 -2.69 -23.46 12.13
N ASN A 267 -2.56 -22.90 10.92
CA ASN A 267 -1.61 -23.32 9.89
C ASN A 267 -1.17 -22.16 8.97
N LEU A 268 -0.58 -21.13 9.58
CA LEU A 268 -0.07 -19.94 8.87
C LEU A 268 0.98 -20.31 7.81
N GLY A 269 0.98 -19.55 6.70
CA GLY A 269 1.81 -19.79 5.52
C GLY A 269 1.26 -20.83 4.55
N VAL A 270 0.03 -21.31 4.75
CA VAL A 270 -0.67 -22.21 3.83
C VAL A 270 -1.99 -21.58 3.39
N THR A 271 -2.08 -21.23 2.12
CA THR A 271 -3.29 -20.73 1.47
C THR A 271 -4.44 -21.75 1.61
N VAL A 272 -5.62 -21.27 1.97
CA VAL A 272 -6.87 -22.03 1.90
C VAL A 272 -7.83 -21.33 0.93
N THR A 273 -8.55 -22.10 0.13
CA THR A 273 -9.68 -21.59 -0.69
C THR A 273 -11.02 -22.02 -0.13
N THR A 274 -11.05 -22.85 0.92
CA THR A 274 -12.28 -23.38 1.50
C THR A 274 -12.21 -23.32 3.02
N VAL A 275 -13.24 -22.76 3.65
CA VAL A 275 -13.37 -22.64 5.13
C VAL A 275 -14.83 -22.85 5.55
N THR A 276 -15.09 -23.20 6.81
CA THR A 276 -16.46 -23.33 7.32
C THR A 276 -16.91 -22.12 8.15
N GLN A 277 -18.23 -21.94 8.28
CA GLN A 277 -18.84 -20.95 9.18
C GLN A 277 -18.31 -21.09 10.62
N ASN A 278 -18.19 -22.32 11.13
CA ASN A 278 -17.61 -22.57 12.45
C ASN A 278 -16.15 -22.08 12.57
N GLN A 279 -15.35 -22.10 11.50
CA GLN A 279 -13.99 -21.55 11.54
C GLN A 279 -14.01 -20.01 11.58
N ILE A 280 -14.95 -19.37 10.90
CA ILE A 280 -15.16 -17.92 10.95
C ILE A 280 -15.66 -17.50 12.35
N ASP A 281 -16.63 -18.21 12.92
CA ASP A 281 -17.20 -17.92 14.24
C ASP A 281 -16.17 -18.09 15.37
N ASN A 282 -15.27 -19.06 15.24
CA ASN A 282 -14.13 -19.25 16.16
C ASN A 282 -12.93 -18.33 15.87
N ASN A 283 -13.04 -17.40 14.90
CA ASN A 283 -11.97 -16.46 14.51
C ASN A 283 -10.69 -17.16 13.99
N GLU A 284 -10.83 -18.35 13.40
CA GLU A 284 -9.72 -19.16 12.89
C GLU A 284 -9.29 -18.78 11.48
N VAL A 285 -10.09 -18.00 10.74
CA VAL A 285 -9.81 -17.58 9.37
C VAL A 285 -9.20 -16.18 9.34
N ILE A 286 -8.13 -15.99 8.57
CA ILE A 286 -7.56 -14.67 8.27
C ILE A 286 -7.50 -14.45 6.75
N PHE A 287 -7.70 -13.21 6.32
CA PHE A 287 -7.27 -12.73 5.01
C PHE A 287 -5.98 -11.95 5.20
N ILE A 288 -4.98 -12.21 4.35
CA ILE A 288 -3.71 -11.50 4.32
C ILE A 288 -3.65 -10.73 3.02
N ASP A 289 -3.69 -9.41 3.11
CA ASP A 289 -3.45 -8.51 1.98
C ASP A 289 -1.97 -8.61 1.56
N ASN A 290 -1.69 -8.53 0.25
CA ASN A 290 -0.33 -8.71 -0.25
C ASN A 290 0.56 -7.46 -0.12
N GLY A 291 0.02 -6.31 0.27
CA GLY A 291 0.75 -5.04 0.32
C GLY A 291 1.11 -4.56 -1.08
N ASP A 292 0.12 -4.54 -1.98
CA ASP A 292 0.19 -3.76 -3.21
C ASP A 292 -0.97 -2.78 -3.30
N GLU A 293 -0.72 -1.67 -4.00
CA GLU A 293 -1.61 -0.50 -4.19
C GLU A 293 -3.00 -0.81 -4.78
N THR A 294 -3.27 -2.06 -5.13
CA THR A 294 -4.52 -2.50 -5.74
C THR A 294 -5.40 -3.17 -4.71
N ALA A 295 -6.51 -2.49 -4.37
CA ALA A 295 -7.54 -3.04 -3.49
C ALA A 295 -7.88 -4.51 -3.85
N PRO A 296 -7.84 -5.44 -2.88
CA PRO A 296 -8.04 -6.85 -3.11
C PRO A 296 -9.45 -7.14 -3.62
N SER A 297 -9.62 -8.28 -4.26
CA SER A 297 -10.94 -8.76 -4.69
C SER A 297 -11.02 -10.27 -4.66
N PHE A 298 -12.20 -10.79 -4.34
CA PHE A 298 -12.52 -12.21 -4.37
C PHE A 298 -14.03 -12.40 -4.50
N SER A 299 -14.42 -13.58 -4.96
CA SER A 299 -15.81 -14.04 -4.96
C SER A 299 -15.91 -15.40 -4.29
N PHE A 300 -17.09 -15.81 -3.86
CA PHE A 300 -17.28 -17.08 -3.18
C PHE A 300 -18.66 -17.68 -3.44
N THR A 301 -18.78 -18.97 -3.12
CA THR A 301 -20.06 -19.67 -2.98
C THR A 301 -20.16 -20.28 -1.58
N VAL A 302 -21.37 -20.39 -1.05
CA VAL A 302 -21.66 -21.11 0.20
C VAL A 302 -22.37 -22.41 -0.13
N SER A 303 -22.00 -23.51 0.52
CA SER A 303 -22.61 -24.83 0.37
C SER A 303 -22.87 -25.48 1.72
N ASP A 304 -23.96 -26.21 1.80
CA ASP A 304 -24.36 -27.08 2.91
C ASP A 304 -23.91 -28.55 2.72
N GLY A 305 -23.24 -28.86 1.60
CA GLY A 305 -22.86 -30.21 1.17
C GLY A 305 -23.77 -30.83 0.10
N THR A 306 -24.96 -30.27 -0.14
CA THR A 306 -25.98 -30.73 -1.09
C THR A 306 -26.31 -29.67 -2.15
N ASN A 307 -26.62 -28.44 -1.72
CA ASN A 307 -26.81 -27.27 -2.55
C ASN A 307 -25.60 -26.32 -2.49
N THR A 308 -25.60 -25.32 -3.38
CA THR A 308 -24.59 -24.27 -3.41
C THR A 308 -25.22 -22.96 -3.89
N THR A 309 -24.84 -21.83 -3.28
CA THR A 309 -25.29 -20.51 -3.73
C THR A 309 -24.74 -20.16 -5.11
N SER A 310 -25.32 -19.13 -5.73
CA SER A 310 -24.64 -18.47 -6.86
C SER A 310 -23.36 -17.78 -6.39
N ILE A 311 -22.38 -17.65 -7.30
CA ILE A 311 -21.12 -16.94 -7.04
C ILE A 311 -21.45 -15.50 -6.65
N THR A 312 -20.95 -15.08 -5.49
CA THR A 312 -21.15 -13.75 -4.91
C THR A 312 -19.80 -13.08 -4.72
N SER A 313 -19.63 -11.85 -5.20
CA SER A 313 -18.43 -11.05 -4.95
C SER A 313 -18.47 -10.43 -3.55
N ALA A 314 -17.32 -10.34 -2.88
CA ALA A 314 -17.21 -9.66 -1.60
C ALA A 314 -17.36 -8.13 -1.75
N VAL A 315 -17.94 -7.49 -0.74
CA VAL A 315 -18.06 -6.03 -0.66
C VAL A 315 -16.89 -5.51 0.17
N ILE A 316 -15.84 -5.05 -0.50
CA ILE A 316 -14.59 -4.63 0.17
C ILE A 316 -14.56 -3.10 0.29
N THR A 317 -14.37 -2.62 1.52
CA THR A 317 -13.91 -1.26 1.82
C THR A 317 -12.41 -1.35 2.08
N PHE A 318 -11.61 -0.89 1.12
CA PHE A 318 -10.16 -0.88 1.21
C PHE A 318 -9.65 0.48 1.69
N THR A 319 -8.63 0.47 2.54
CA THR A 319 -7.87 1.64 2.95
C THR A 319 -6.43 1.41 2.54
N SER A 320 -5.96 2.12 1.51
CA SER A 320 -4.53 2.16 1.17
C SER A 320 -3.74 2.82 2.28
N LEU A 321 -2.46 2.49 2.37
CA LEU A 321 -1.48 3.18 3.19
C LEU A 321 -0.60 4.06 2.29
N ASN A 322 0.48 4.61 2.83
CA ASN A 322 1.51 5.35 2.09
C ASN A 322 2.84 4.64 2.35
N ASP A 323 3.53 4.22 1.31
CA ASP A 323 4.87 3.65 1.36
C ASP A 323 5.94 4.76 1.27
N GLU A 324 7.15 4.49 1.75
CA GLU A 324 8.25 5.48 1.70
C GLU A 324 8.58 5.83 0.23
N PRO A 325 8.61 7.13 -0.15
CA PRO A 325 8.90 7.53 -1.53
C PRO A 325 10.27 7.02 -1.97
N THR A 326 10.40 6.66 -3.24
CA THR A 326 11.67 6.14 -3.77
C THR A 326 12.40 7.16 -4.62
N LEU A 327 13.74 7.13 -4.60
CA LEU A 327 14.59 7.98 -5.42
C LEU A 327 15.87 7.27 -5.87
N SER A 328 16.08 7.20 -7.18
CA SER A 328 17.41 7.06 -7.79
C SER A 328 17.89 8.42 -8.30
N LEU A 329 19.12 8.82 -7.96
CA LEU A 329 19.69 10.11 -8.36
C LEU A 329 21.23 10.01 -8.49
N THR A 330 21.81 10.55 -9.57
CA THR A 330 23.27 10.55 -9.76
C THR A 330 23.86 11.92 -9.41
N ALA A 331 24.82 11.95 -8.49
CA ALA A 331 25.59 13.14 -8.16
C ALA A 331 26.64 13.46 -9.25
N SER A 332 26.54 14.64 -9.85
CA SER A 332 27.40 15.06 -10.98
C SER A 332 28.81 15.49 -10.56
N ASN A 333 29.01 15.89 -9.30
CA ASN A 333 30.29 16.33 -8.73
C ASN A 333 31.08 17.33 -9.63
N PRO A 334 30.47 18.46 -10.02
CA PRO A 334 31.01 19.32 -11.07
C PRO A 334 32.16 20.22 -10.57
N THR A 335 32.77 20.93 -11.51
CA THR A 335 33.64 22.08 -11.21
C THR A 335 32.89 23.37 -11.55
N PHE A 336 32.88 24.33 -10.63
CA PHE A 336 32.48 25.71 -10.90
C PHE A 336 33.76 26.56 -11.02
N THR A 337 33.89 27.26 -12.15
CA THR A 337 34.93 28.27 -12.35
C THR A 337 34.25 29.64 -12.28
N GLU A 338 34.87 30.57 -11.58
CA GLU A 338 34.47 31.97 -11.51
C GLU A 338 34.20 32.59 -12.90
N GLY A 339 33.20 33.47 -12.98
CA GLY A 339 32.69 34.04 -14.24
C GLY A 339 32.04 33.03 -15.19
N GLY A 340 32.05 31.73 -14.85
CA GLY A 340 31.52 30.64 -15.65
C GLY A 340 30.02 30.43 -15.50
N SER A 341 29.51 29.44 -16.24
CA SER A 341 28.13 28.98 -16.13
C SER A 341 27.88 28.21 -14.82
N ALA A 342 26.62 28.22 -14.36
CA ALA A 342 26.21 27.41 -13.21
C ALA A 342 26.50 25.91 -13.40
N ALA A 343 26.96 25.27 -12.33
CA ALA A 343 27.44 23.90 -12.31
C ALA A 343 26.29 22.93 -11.93
N SER A 344 25.85 22.11 -12.88
CA SER A 344 24.76 21.12 -12.67
C SER A 344 25.11 20.10 -11.57
N LEU A 345 24.19 19.93 -10.63
CA LEU A 345 24.44 19.17 -9.40
C LEU A 345 24.10 17.69 -9.51
N TYR A 346 22.98 17.37 -10.15
CA TYR A 346 22.47 16.01 -10.26
C TYR A 346 22.06 15.67 -11.71
N SER A 347 21.84 14.39 -11.96
CA SER A 347 21.30 13.89 -13.23
C SER A 347 20.71 12.47 -13.05
N GLY A 348 19.89 12.04 -14.01
CA GLY A 348 19.32 10.70 -14.02
C GLY A 348 18.32 10.47 -12.88
N SER A 349 17.56 11.51 -12.54
CA SER A 349 16.54 11.47 -11.50
C SER A 349 15.43 10.47 -11.86
N ASN A 350 15.12 9.59 -10.92
CA ASN A 350 13.93 8.75 -10.94
C ASN A 350 13.36 8.67 -9.52
N ALA A 351 12.59 9.70 -9.18
CA ALA A 351 11.71 9.78 -8.03
C ALA A 351 10.37 9.11 -8.37
N SER A 352 9.80 8.38 -7.42
CA SER A 352 8.42 7.87 -7.46
C SER A 352 7.78 8.00 -6.08
N THR A 353 6.49 8.33 -6.06
CA THR A 353 5.69 8.34 -4.84
C THR A 353 5.20 6.95 -4.44
N ILE A 354 5.40 5.92 -5.27
CA ILE A 354 4.77 4.59 -5.14
C ILE A 354 3.25 4.63 -5.41
N GLU A 355 2.45 5.37 -4.63
CA GLU A 355 0.99 5.37 -4.81
C GLU A 355 0.54 6.29 -5.97
N SER A 356 -0.62 5.96 -6.56
CA SER A 356 -1.13 6.67 -7.73
C SER A 356 -2.00 7.88 -7.37
N GLY A 357 -1.55 9.08 -7.76
CA GLY A 357 -2.26 10.35 -7.55
C GLY A 357 -1.61 11.25 -6.49
N GLU A 358 -0.60 10.72 -5.80
CA GLU A 358 0.28 11.40 -4.87
C GLU A 358 1.20 12.44 -5.53
N THR A 359 1.75 13.35 -4.72
CA THR A 359 2.67 14.40 -5.18
C THR A 359 3.72 14.73 -4.13
N PHE A 360 4.92 15.11 -4.58
CA PHE A 360 5.98 15.58 -3.69
C PHE A 360 5.66 16.98 -3.14
N ILE A 361 5.59 17.07 -1.80
CA ILE A 361 5.25 18.30 -1.06
C ILE A 361 6.47 19.00 -0.46
N GLY A 362 7.59 18.29 -0.28
CA GLY A 362 8.77 18.84 0.40
C GLY A 362 10.10 18.20 0.02
N LEU A 363 11.18 18.98 0.14
CA LEU A 363 12.57 18.54 0.02
C LEU A 363 13.45 19.36 0.96
N THR A 364 14.54 18.77 1.45
CA THR A 364 15.58 19.53 2.16
C THR A 364 16.96 19.23 1.61
N PHE A 365 17.68 20.29 1.29
CA PHE A 365 19.09 20.26 0.90
C PHE A 365 19.95 20.91 1.98
N THR A 366 21.18 20.42 2.14
CA THR A 366 22.23 21.13 2.90
C THR A 366 23.39 21.47 1.98
N VAL A 367 23.98 22.65 2.13
CA VAL A 367 25.19 23.09 1.40
C VAL A 367 26.26 23.47 2.42
N THR A 368 27.40 22.79 2.41
CA THR A 368 28.52 23.10 3.32
C THR A 368 29.49 24.13 2.74
N ASN A 369 30.24 24.81 3.62
CA ASN A 369 31.28 25.79 3.28
C ASN A 369 30.75 27.05 2.56
N VAL A 370 29.49 27.39 2.80
CA VAL A 370 28.86 28.63 2.33
C VAL A 370 29.44 29.79 3.13
N THR A 371 30.38 30.53 2.53
CA THR A 371 31.04 31.69 3.16
C THR A 371 30.86 33.01 2.40
N ASP A 372 30.54 32.97 1.11
CA ASP A 372 30.62 34.14 0.23
C ASP A 372 29.29 34.92 0.19
N GLY A 373 28.54 34.82 1.30
CA GLY A 373 27.34 35.60 1.57
C GLY A 373 26.24 35.45 0.51
N ALA A 374 25.87 36.56 -0.12
CA ALA A 374 24.82 36.61 -1.13
C ALA A 374 25.26 36.12 -2.52
N SER A 375 26.56 35.94 -2.72
CA SER A 375 27.15 35.43 -3.96
C SER A 375 26.89 33.93 -4.14
N GLU A 376 26.72 33.19 -3.04
CA GLU A 376 26.38 31.76 -3.03
C GLU A 376 24.94 31.52 -3.46
N VAL A 377 24.71 30.81 -4.58
CA VAL A 377 23.38 30.62 -5.16
C VAL A 377 23.14 29.16 -5.56
N LEU A 378 21.98 28.61 -5.18
CA LEU A 378 21.39 27.44 -5.84
C LEU A 378 20.31 27.88 -6.82
N ASN A 379 20.40 27.42 -8.07
CA ASN A 379 19.32 27.51 -9.03
C ASN A 379 18.44 26.26 -8.88
N ILE A 380 17.19 26.45 -8.53
CA ILE A 380 16.19 25.39 -8.35
C ILE A 380 14.91 25.84 -9.05
N ASP A 381 14.32 24.98 -9.88
CA ASP A 381 12.98 25.24 -10.46
C ASP A 381 12.88 26.61 -11.17
N GLY A 382 13.89 26.92 -11.98
CA GLY A 382 14.03 28.20 -12.70
C GLY A 382 14.35 29.43 -11.83
N LYS A 383 14.53 29.27 -10.51
CA LYS A 383 14.76 30.35 -9.56
C LYS A 383 16.17 30.30 -8.97
N ALA A 384 16.88 31.42 -9.04
CA ALA A 384 18.10 31.66 -8.26
C ALA A 384 17.74 31.93 -6.79
N ILE A 385 18.22 31.06 -5.89
CA ILE A 385 18.03 31.12 -4.43
C ILE A 385 19.39 31.37 -3.78
N GLY A 386 19.62 32.58 -3.29
CA GLY A 386 20.82 32.93 -2.54
C GLY A 386 20.87 32.23 -1.17
N LEU A 387 22.02 31.66 -0.81
CA LEU A 387 22.23 30.82 0.39
C LEU A 387 22.46 31.64 1.67
N THR A 388 21.66 32.71 1.84
CA THR A 388 21.76 33.62 2.99
C THR A 388 20.71 33.32 4.06
N ASN A 389 21.07 33.50 5.33
CA ASN A 389 20.21 33.15 6.46
C ASN A 389 18.90 33.97 6.47
N GLY A 390 17.77 33.28 6.49
CA GLY A 390 16.44 33.88 6.47
C GLY A 390 15.90 34.23 5.08
N ASN A 391 16.64 33.97 4.00
CA ASN A 391 16.11 34.09 2.65
C ASN A 391 14.92 33.13 2.46
N SER A 392 13.83 33.60 1.87
CA SER A 392 12.61 32.81 1.67
C SER A 392 11.74 33.39 0.55
N GLY A 393 10.85 32.58 0.00
CA GLY A 393 9.98 32.96 -1.10
C GLY A 393 9.30 31.76 -1.75
N SER A 394 9.00 31.88 -3.04
CA SER A 394 8.43 30.80 -3.85
C SER A 394 9.19 30.65 -5.18
N SER A 395 9.29 29.42 -5.66
CA SER A 395 9.65 29.05 -7.02
C SER A 395 8.37 28.80 -7.85
N THR A 396 8.45 28.05 -8.95
CA THR A 396 7.29 27.69 -9.79
C THR A 396 6.39 26.65 -9.10
N GLY A 397 6.98 25.66 -8.43
CA GLY A 397 6.29 24.53 -7.82
C GLY A 397 6.40 24.41 -6.28
N PHE A 398 7.23 25.21 -5.61
CA PHE A 398 7.47 25.11 -4.16
C PHE A 398 7.56 26.48 -3.48
N SER A 399 7.28 26.52 -2.18
CA SER A 399 7.78 27.58 -1.29
C SER A 399 9.17 27.19 -0.79
N TYR A 400 10.11 28.13 -0.71
CA TYR A 400 11.47 27.88 -0.23
C TYR A 400 11.81 28.72 0.99
N SER A 401 12.67 28.17 1.85
CA SER A 401 13.32 28.89 2.94
C SER A 401 14.77 28.44 3.09
N VAL A 402 15.63 29.36 3.53
CA VAL A 402 17.06 29.15 3.76
C VAL A 402 17.39 29.53 5.20
N SER A 403 18.04 28.63 5.92
CA SER A 403 18.65 28.90 7.21
C SER A 403 20.14 28.60 7.13
N VAL A 404 20.99 29.33 7.86
CA VAL A 404 22.44 29.09 7.88
C VAL A 404 22.92 28.93 9.31
N SER A 405 23.64 27.84 9.58
CA SER A 405 24.24 27.54 10.88
C SER A 405 25.74 27.28 10.68
N GLY A 406 26.58 28.15 11.25
CA GLY A 406 28.01 28.17 10.92
C GLY A 406 28.23 28.51 9.45
N THR A 407 28.83 27.58 8.70
CA THR A 407 29.05 27.67 7.25
C THR A 407 28.17 26.68 6.45
N THR A 408 27.13 26.11 7.08
CA THR A 408 26.18 25.21 6.41
C THR A 408 24.85 25.91 6.20
N ALA A 409 24.44 26.06 4.94
CA ALA A 409 23.08 26.48 4.58
C ALA A 409 22.17 25.26 4.47
N THR A 410 20.98 25.32 5.05
CA THR A 410 19.88 24.37 4.84
C THR A 410 18.80 25.06 4.02
N VAL A 411 18.50 24.51 2.85
CA VAL A 411 17.44 24.97 1.94
C VAL A 411 16.29 23.98 2.02
N THR A 412 15.14 24.42 2.52
CA THR A 412 13.93 23.60 2.60
C THR A 412 12.91 24.11 1.57
N LEU A 413 12.52 23.22 0.67
CA LEU A 413 11.36 23.35 -0.22
C LEU A 413 10.15 22.71 0.48
N SER A 414 9.00 23.37 0.41
CA SER A 414 7.78 22.95 1.10
C SER A 414 6.52 23.45 0.39
N ALA A 415 5.36 22.91 0.77
CA ALA A 415 4.05 23.22 0.18
C ALA A 415 4.05 23.05 -1.36
N GLY A 416 4.77 22.05 -1.84
CA GLY A 416 4.73 21.63 -3.24
C GLY A 416 3.54 20.75 -3.55
N THR A 417 3.33 20.53 -4.86
CA THR A 417 2.40 19.55 -5.41
C THR A 417 3.02 18.93 -6.68
N ALA A 418 4.31 18.61 -6.63
CA ALA A 418 5.06 18.20 -7.81
C ALA A 418 4.80 16.72 -8.13
N THR A 419 4.38 16.43 -9.37
CA THR A 419 4.32 15.06 -9.87
C THR A 419 5.71 14.45 -10.02
N GLU A 420 5.83 13.13 -10.10
CA GLU A 420 7.10 12.42 -10.35
C GLU A 420 7.91 13.04 -11.50
N ALA A 421 7.27 13.32 -12.63
CA ALA A 421 7.91 13.93 -13.80
C ALA A 421 8.42 15.36 -13.52
N GLN A 422 7.69 16.14 -12.73
CA GLN A 422 8.11 17.48 -12.31
C GLN A 422 9.25 17.43 -11.29
N MET A 423 9.22 16.47 -10.37
CA MET A 423 10.28 16.24 -9.40
C MET A 423 11.59 15.87 -10.08
N ASN A 424 11.54 14.94 -11.03
CA ASN A 424 12.69 14.52 -11.82
C ASN A 424 13.28 15.70 -12.62
N ALA A 425 12.43 16.52 -13.25
CA ALA A 425 12.86 17.72 -13.97
C ALA A 425 13.44 18.81 -13.04
N LEU A 426 12.91 18.95 -11.81
CA LEU A 426 13.46 19.85 -10.80
C LEU A 426 14.87 19.42 -10.41
N LEU A 427 15.04 18.15 -10.00
CA LEU A 427 16.33 17.61 -9.55
C LEU A 427 17.40 17.63 -10.66
N ASP A 428 17.04 17.22 -11.89
CA ASP A 428 17.95 17.23 -13.05
C ASP A 428 18.33 18.65 -13.51
N SER A 429 17.54 19.68 -13.18
CA SER A 429 17.85 21.08 -13.52
C SER A 429 18.58 21.86 -12.41
N MET A 430 18.78 21.26 -11.22
CA MET A 430 19.48 21.91 -10.13
C MET A 430 20.93 22.22 -10.48
N SER A 431 21.35 23.46 -10.21
CA SER A 431 22.75 23.88 -10.37
C SER A 431 23.19 24.81 -9.26
N TYR A 432 24.49 24.84 -9.00
CA TYR A 432 25.14 25.79 -8.10
C TYR A 432 25.89 26.84 -8.90
N GLN A 433 25.91 28.08 -8.43
CA GLN A 433 26.80 29.12 -8.93
C GLN A 433 27.30 30.01 -7.78
N ASN A 434 28.43 30.66 -8.00
CA ASN A 434 28.90 31.75 -7.16
C ASN A 434 29.03 33.03 -8.01
N ASN A 435 28.56 34.14 -7.47
CA ASN A 435 28.49 35.45 -8.13
C ASN A 435 29.58 36.44 -7.67
N ASP A 436 30.54 36.00 -6.86
CA ASP A 436 31.65 36.81 -6.38
C ASP A 436 32.79 36.88 -7.41
N ALA A 437 33.65 37.89 -7.24
CA ALA A 437 34.87 38.12 -8.01
C ALA A 437 36.13 37.62 -7.26
N ASP A 438 36.00 37.16 -6.01
CA ASP A 438 36.98 36.32 -5.32
C ASP A 438 36.22 35.19 -4.57
N PRO A 439 35.72 34.17 -5.29
CA PRO A 439 34.96 33.08 -4.69
C PRO A 439 35.89 32.14 -3.90
N THR A 440 35.54 31.83 -2.66
CA THR A 440 36.39 30.99 -1.82
C THR A 440 36.46 29.56 -2.34
N THR A 441 37.68 29.08 -2.55
CA THR A 441 37.99 27.80 -3.24
C THR A 441 37.70 26.52 -2.43
N ALA A 442 37.01 26.62 -1.28
CA ALA A 442 36.58 25.44 -0.53
C ALA A 442 35.46 24.69 -1.26
N ASN A 443 35.54 23.36 -1.37
CA ASN A 443 34.49 22.58 -2.02
C ASN A 443 33.13 22.79 -1.33
N ARG A 444 32.09 23.07 -2.12
CA ARG A 444 30.70 23.07 -1.63
C ARG A 444 30.15 21.66 -1.76
N VAL A 445 29.66 21.08 -0.68
CA VAL A 445 28.98 19.77 -0.70
C VAL A 445 27.50 20.02 -0.57
N ILE A 446 26.75 19.80 -1.65
CA ILE A 446 25.30 19.91 -1.69
C ILE A 446 24.75 18.51 -1.47
N THR A 447 23.98 18.30 -0.40
CA THR A 447 23.37 17.00 -0.07
C THR A 447 21.86 17.13 -0.09
N LEU A 448 21.18 16.30 -0.88
CA LEU A 448 19.73 16.07 -0.72
C LEU A 448 19.54 15.18 0.52
N ALA A 449 19.01 15.78 1.59
CA ALA A 449 18.89 15.17 2.91
C ALA A 449 17.52 14.54 3.17
N ALA A 450 16.45 15.11 2.59
CA ALA A 450 15.08 14.60 2.72
C ALA A 450 14.24 14.89 1.47
N LEU A 451 13.29 14.01 1.18
CA LEU A 451 12.24 14.09 0.16
C LEU A 451 10.92 13.65 0.81
N GLN A 452 9.81 14.33 0.53
CA GLN A 452 8.51 14.06 1.15
C GLN A 452 7.35 14.13 0.13
N ASP A 453 6.43 13.15 0.18
CA ASP A 453 5.17 13.10 -0.59
C ASP A 453 3.93 13.45 0.25
N SER A 454 2.73 13.06 -0.17
CA SER A 454 1.47 13.69 0.28
C SER A 454 0.53 12.85 1.13
N GLY A 455 0.62 11.52 1.15
CA GLY A 455 -0.34 10.65 1.85
C GLY A 455 -0.08 10.55 3.34
N GLY A 456 1.16 10.80 3.77
CA GLY A 456 1.48 11.07 5.16
C GLY A 456 1.54 9.83 6.06
N ILE A 457 1.70 10.09 7.36
CA ILE A 457 2.01 9.05 8.37
C ILE A 457 0.80 8.39 9.05
N ALA A 458 -0.39 8.46 8.43
CA ALA A 458 -1.60 7.87 9.00
C ALA A 458 -1.55 6.33 8.93
N ASN A 459 -2.11 5.65 9.93
CA ASN A 459 -2.22 4.18 9.97
C ASN A 459 -0.90 3.40 9.81
N SER A 460 0.25 4.03 10.08
CA SER A 460 1.62 3.52 9.86
C SER A 460 2.19 3.69 8.45
N GLY A 461 1.61 4.53 7.61
CA GLY A 461 2.28 5.01 6.39
C GLY A 461 3.56 5.80 6.69
N ASP A 462 4.41 5.95 5.68
CA ASP A 462 5.68 6.68 5.74
C ASP A 462 5.80 7.60 4.52
N ASP A 463 5.89 8.91 4.73
CA ASP A 463 5.92 9.92 3.65
C ASP A 463 7.33 10.46 3.36
N SER A 464 8.36 9.94 4.02
CA SER A 464 9.61 10.69 4.26
C SER A 464 10.90 9.92 3.98
N LEU A 465 11.38 9.97 2.73
CA LEU A 465 12.68 9.42 2.35
C LEU A 465 13.86 10.30 2.79
N ALA A 466 14.89 9.68 3.36
CA ALA A 466 16.18 10.34 3.70
C ALA A 466 17.34 9.86 2.80
N PRO A 467 17.45 10.31 1.52
CA PRO A 467 18.36 9.69 0.55
C PRO A 467 19.84 10.00 0.80
N ASN A 468 20.16 11.13 1.44
CA ASN A 468 21.53 11.55 1.81
C ASN A 468 22.53 11.57 0.63
N ILE A 469 22.06 11.85 -0.59
CA ILE A 469 22.87 11.86 -1.81
C ILE A 469 23.59 13.21 -1.94
N ALA A 470 24.92 13.19 -2.03
CA ALA A 470 25.76 14.38 -2.02
C ALA A 470 26.50 14.60 -3.35
N SER A 471 26.41 15.82 -3.88
CA SER A 471 27.18 16.32 -5.03
C SER A 471 28.19 17.38 -4.57
N THR A 472 29.47 17.14 -4.86
CA THR A 472 30.57 18.03 -4.46
C THR A 472 30.95 18.95 -5.62
N VAL A 473 30.72 20.25 -5.47
CA VAL A 473 31.22 21.27 -6.38
C VAL A 473 32.65 21.64 -5.97
N THR A 474 33.60 21.48 -6.90
CA THR A 474 34.94 22.06 -6.77
C THR A 474 34.92 23.50 -7.26
N VAL A 475 35.30 24.47 -6.42
CA VAL A 475 35.28 25.90 -6.77
C VAL A 475 36.69 26.35 -7.17
N LEU A 476 36.81 27.00 -8.33
CA LEU A 476 38.04 27.59 -8.84
C LEU A 476 37.85 29.10 -9.03
N SER A 477 38.64 29.91 -8.32
CA SER A 477 38.77 31.34 -8.59
C SER A 477 39.66 31.62 -9.80
N VAL A 478 39.54 32.82 -10.37
CA VAL A 478 40.25 33.31 -11.55
C VAL A 478 40.71 34.73 -11.26
N ASN A 479 42.00 35.00 -11.40
CA ASN A 479 42.55 36.32 -11.10
C ASN A 479 41.92 37.42 -11.97
N ASP A 480 41.18 38.31 -11.34
CA ASP A 480 40.70 39.56 -11.91
C ASP A 480 41.87 40.52 -12.11
N LEU A 481 41.77 41.49 -13.02
CA LEU A 481 42.86 42.45 -13.25
C LEU A 481 42.63 43.76 -12.46
N PRO A 482 43.68 44.40 -11.91
CA PRO A 482 43.53 45.64 -11.15
C PRO A 482 42.79 46.73 -11.93
N ALA A 483 41.80 47.35 -11.31
CA ALA A 483 41.03 48.46 -11.88
C ALA A 483 41.48 49.82 -11.34
N VAL A 484 41.36 50.87 -12.17
CA VAL A 484 41.59 52.26 -11.76
C VAL A 484 40.36 52.80 -11.02
N ALA A 485 40.53 53.17 -9.75
CA ALA A 485 39.49 53.75 -8.90
C ALA A 485 39.55 55.29 -8.84
N ALA A 486 40.74 55.89 -8.93
CA ALA A 486 40.92 57.33 -9.11
C ALA A 486 42.09 57.63 -10.05
N ASN A 487 41.91 58.64 -10.90
CA ASN A 487 42.91 59.12 -11.86
C ASN A 487 42.57 60.57 -12.23
N ASN A 488 43.02 61.52 -11.42
CA ASN A 488 42.86 62.96 -11.65
C ASN A 488 43.90 63.75 -10.83
N LEU A 489 44.95 64.22 -11.49
CA LEU A 489 45.94 65.12 -10.90
C LEU A 489 45.55 66.57 -11.21
N VAL A 490 45.55 67.44 -10.19
CA VAL A 490 45.35 68.89 -10.37
C VAL A 490 46.66 69.60 -10.01
N VAL A 491 47.32 70.18 -11.02
CA VAL A 491 48.70 70.66 -10.94
C VAL A 491 48.79 72.06 -11.52
N ASN A 492 49.40 72.99 -10.80
CA ASN A 492 49.81 74.29 -11.33
C ASN A 492 51.25 74.20 -11.85
N GLN A 493 51.62 75.03 -12.82
CA GLN A 493 53.00 75.15 -13.29
C GLN A 493 54.01 75.34 -12.14
N GLY A 494 55.08 74.54 -12.13
CA GLY A 494 56.11 74.49 -11.10
C GLY A 494 55.68 73.87 -9.76
N GLN A 495 54.49 73.28 -9.67
CA GLN A 495 53.99 72.70 -8.42
C GLN A 495 54.59 71.30 -8.14
N THR A 496 54.95 71.08 -6.87
CA THR A 496 55.06 69.74 -6.28
C THR A 496 53.73 69.36 -5.63
N LEU A 497 53.06 68.33 -6.15
CA LEU A 497 51.79 67.79 -5.65
C LEU A 497 52.04 66.47 -4.92
N ILE A 498 51.65 66.37 -3.64
CA ILE A 498 51.62 65.06 -2.95
C ILE A 498 50.50 64.21 -3.54
N VAL A 499 50.84 63.03 -4.05
CA VAL A 499 49.89 62.07 -4.61
C VAL A 499 49.21 61.35 -3.46
N THR A 500 47.88 61.28 -3.50
CA THR A 500 47.06 60.58 -2.50
C THR A 500 45.94 59.83 -3.23
N ASN A 501 45.13 59.07 -2.50
CA ASN A 501 44.07 58.25 -3.08
C ASN A 501 42.99 59.05 -3.85
N SER A 502 42.89 60.37 -3.66
CA SER A 502 42.03 61.24 -4.48
C SER A 502 42.62 61.60 -5.85
N HIS A 503 43.94 61.42 -6.02
CA HIS A 503 44.67 61.72 -7.25
C HIS A 503 44.90 60.45 -8.08
N LEU A 504 45.42 59.40 -7.44
CA LEU A 504 45.60 58.07 -8.02
C LEU A 504 45.17 57.01 -7.00
N SER A 505 44.27 56.12 -7.40
CA SER A 505 44.04 54.88 -6.65
C SER A 505 43.59 53.74 -7.55
N ALA A 506 43.92 52.52 -7.14
CA ALA A 506 43.56 51.27 -7.77
C ALA A 506 42.79 50.37 -6.79
N THR A 507 42.01 49.46 -7.35
CA THR A 507 41.28 48.40 -6.64
C THR A 507 41.46 47.09 -7.35
N ASP A 508 41.57 46.01 -6.59
CA ASP A 508 41.68 44.63 -7.06
C ASP A 508 40.62 43.77 -6.34
N ALA A 509 40.25 42.63 -6.90
CA ALA A 509 39.23 41.73 -6.33
C ALA A 509 39.89 40.63 -5.49
N ASP A 510 40.85 39.90 -6.06
CA ASP A 510 41.61 38.82 -5.40
C ASP A 510 42.66 39.35 -4.40
N ASP A 511 43.36 40.44 -4.77
CA ASP A 511 44.51 40.92 -4.02
C ASP A 511 44.20 42.14 -3.14
N LEU A 512 45.01 42.32 -2.10
CA LEU A 512 44.94 43.54 -1.30
C LEU A 512 45.28 44.75 -2.18
N ASN A 513 44.34 45.70 -2.33
CA ASN A 513 44.56 46.99 -3.02
C ASN A 513 45.92 47.63 -2.71
N ALA A 514 46.42 47.48 -1.47
CA ALA A 514 47.71 48.01 -1.01
C ALA A 514 48.95 47.45 -1.73
N SER A 515 48.91 46.22 -2.26
CA SER A 515 50.02 45.60 -3.01
C SER A 515 50.08 46.01 -4.48
N VAL A 516 48.98 46.50 -5.07
CA VAL A 516 48.94 46.93 -6.47
C VAL A 516 50.01 47.97 -6.76
N VAL A 517 50.78 47.74 -7.83
CA VAL A 517 51.89 48.57 -8.29
C VAL A 517 51.43 49.41 -9.47
N PHE A 518 51.55 50.74 -9.36
CA PHE A 518 51.51 51.64 -10.50
C PHE A 518 52.86 51.57 -11.22
N VAL A 519 52.83 51.34 -12.52
CA VAL A 519 54.01 51.38 -13.40
C VAL A 519 53.82 52.52 -14.39
N ILE A 520 54.66 53.55 -14.31
CA ILE A 520 54.63 54.70 -15.23
C ILE A 520 55.32 54.28 -16.53
N ASN A 521 54.56 54.11 -17.61
CA ASN A 521 55.08 53.63 -18.89
C ASN A 521 55.70 54.76 -19.71
N SER A 522 55.17 55.98 -19.59
CA SER A 522 55.75 57.20 -20.15
C SER A 522 55.25 58.44 -19.40
N ILE A 523 56.08 59.49 -19.39
CA ILE A 523 55.82 60.77 -18.71
C ILE A 523 56.56 61.90 -19.44
N SER A 524 55.96 63.10 -19.44
CA SER A 524 56.50 64.36 -19.97
C SER A 524 55.87 65.54 -19.21
N GLY A 525 56.58 66.66 -19.05
CA GLY A 525 56.12 67.82 -18.27
C GLY A 525 56.34 67.68 -16.75
N GLY A 526 57.14 66.73 -16.30
CA GLY A 526 57.37 66.48 -14.88
C GLY A 526 57.86 65.06 -14.58
N ALA A 527 57.88 64.69 -13.30
CA ALA A 527 58.27 63.37 -12.81
C ALA A 527 57.47 62.97 -11.56
N PHE A 528 57.27 61.67 -11.35
CA PHE A 528 56.90 61.15 -10.04
C PHE A 528 58.16 60.92 -9.20
N GLU A 529 58.12 61.26 -7.92
CA GLU A 529 59.24 61.07 -6.98
C GLU A 529 58.74 60.45 -5.66
N ASN A 530 59.64 59.80 -4.92
CA ASN A 530 59.39 59.46 -3.53
C ASN A 530 59.87 60.61 -2.62
N ILE A 531 59.04 61.07 -1.68
CA ILE A 531 59.33 62.19 -0.78
C ILE A 531 60.58 61.96 0.10
N ALA A 532 60.97 60.70 0.36
CA ALA A 532 62.22 60.39 1.06
C ALA A 532 63.48 60.62 0.21
N PHE A 533 63.35 60.74 -1.11
CA PHE A 533 64.44 60.88 -2.09
C PHE A 533 64.09 61.93 -3.17
N PRO A 534 63.87 63.21 -2.79
CA PRO A 534 63.48 64.25 -3.74
C PRO A 534 64.57 64.50 -4.79
N GLY A 535 64.16 64.80 -6.03
CA GLY A 535 65.05 64.90 -7.19
C GLY A 535 65.42 63.54 -7.82
N VAL A 536 64.77 62.44 -7.42
CA VAL A 536 64.95 61.10 -8.00
C VAL A 536 63.60 60.58 -8.50
N GLU A 537 63.49 60.43 -9.82
CA GLU A 537 62.31 59.88 -10.47
C GLU A 537 62.04 58.43 -10.04
N VAL A 538 60.77 58.11 -9.80
CA VAL A 538 60.26 56.75 -9.58
C VAL A 538 59.29 56.37 -10.71
N VAL A 539 59.69 55.39 -11.51
CA VAL A 539 58.85 54.83 -12.60
C VAL A 539 57.88 53.76 -12.12
N SER A 540 57.91 53.39 -10.84
CA SER A 540 56.87 52.56 -10.21
C SER A 540 56.75 52.81 -8.71
N PHE A 541 55.55 52.61 -8.18
CA PHE A 541 55.22 52.75 -6.74
C PHE A 541 53.94 51.98 -6.38
N THR A 542 53.79 51.59 -5.12
CA THR A 542 52.60 50.85 -4.66
C THR A 542 51.45 51.77 -4.25
N GLN A 543 50.22 51.26 -4.30
CA GLN A 543 49.04 51.90 -3.71
C GLN A 543 49.24 52.21 -2.22
N ALA A 544 49.98 51.37 -1.47
CA ALA A 544 50.33 51.64 -0.08
C ALA A 544 51.18 52.92 0.08
N GLN A 545 52.12 53.19 -0.84
CA GLN A 545 52.93 54.41 -0.82
C GLN A 545 52.10 55.65 -1.15
N VAL A 546 51.14 55.55 -2.09
CA VAL A 546 50.17 56.63 -2.38
C VAL A 546 49.24 56.89 -1.20
N THR A 547 48.72 55.82 -0.58
CA THR A 547 47.84 55.90 0.61
C THR A 547 48.56 56.53 1.80
N ALA A 548 49.85 56.24 1.96
CA ALA A 548 50.70 56.84 2.98
C ALA A 548 51.24 58.25 2.60
N GLY A 549 50.87 58.79 1.43
CA GLY A 549 51.30 60.11 0.95
C GLY A 549 52.81 60.23 0.74
N GLN A 550 53.49 59.14 0.36
CA GLN A 550 54.95 59.08 0.18
C GLN A 550 55.40 59.41 -1.24
N ILE A 551 54.46 59.50 -2.20
CA ILE A 551 54.74 59.81 -3.60
C ILE A 551 54.32 61.25 -3.87
N GLN A 552 55.13 61.97 -4.63
CA GLN A 552 54.82 63.32 -5.13
C GLN A 552 54.97 63.35 -6.66
N PHE A 553 54.18 64.20 -7.32
CA PHE A 553 54.40 64.61 -8.70
C PHE A 553 55.10 65.98 -8.67
N VAL A 554 56.17 66.14 -9.44
CA VAL A 554 56.92 67.39 -9.58
C VAL A 554 56.80 67.85 -11.03
N ASP A 555 56.14 68.98 -11.23
CA ASP A 555 56.07 69.67 -12.52
C ASP A 555 57.44 70.25 -12.90
N ASP A 556 57.81 70.21 -14.19
CA ASP A 556 59.12 70.68 -14.66
C ASP A 556 59.20 72.21 -14.90
N ASN A 557 58.10 72.93 -14.65
CA ASN A 557 57.94 74.37 -14.81
C ASN A 557 57.98 74.84 -16.29
N ASP A 558 57.79 73.95 -17.28
CA ASP A 558 57.42 74.37 -18.65
C ASP A 558 55.96 74.91 -18.67
N SER A 559 55.54 75.57 -19.75
CA SER A 559 54.13 75.96 -19.95
C SER A 559 53.29 74.88 -20.63
N VAL A 560 53.90 73.74 -20.97
CA VAL A 560 53.21 72.58 -21.56
C VAL A 560 52.63 71.72 -20.45
N ALA A 561 51.32 71.45 -20.51
CA ALA A 561 50.63 70.60 -19.54
C ALA A 561 51.27 69.20 -19.45
N PRO A 562 51.47 68.63 -18.24
CA PRO A 562 52.04 67.30 -18.11
C PRO A 562 51.16 66.20 -18.69
N ILE A 563 51.81 65.19 -19.27
CA ILE A 563 51.16 64.00 -19.83
C ILE A 563 51.91 62.77 -19.34
N PHE A 564 51.19 61.79 -18.80
CA PHE A 564 51.73 60.48 -18.46
C PHE A 564 50.74 59.37 -18.77
N ASN A 565 51.22 58.14 -18.86
CA ASN A 565 50.38 56.95 -18.83
C ASN A 565 50.99 55.88 -17.92
N PHE A 566 50.13 55.05 -17.36
CA PHE A 566 50.50 54.08 -16.33
C PHE A 566 49.74 52.77 -16.52
N SER A 567 50.32 51.68 -16.05
CA SER A 567 49.68 50.37 -15.90
C SER A 567 49.55 50.03 -14.44
N LEU A 568 48.68 49.08 -14.11
CA LEU A 568 48.56 48.51 -12.77
C LEU A 568 48.97 47.03 -12.81
N ASP A 569 49.75 46.58 -11.84
CA ASP A 569 50.32 45.24 -11.74
C ASP A 569 50.10 44.72 -10.30
N ASP A 570 49.46 43.56 -10.15
CA ASP A 570 49.22 42.83 -8.89
C ASP A 570 50.30 41.74 -8.62
N GLY A 571 51.14 41.44 -9.62
CA GLY A 571 52.10 40.34 -9.63
C GLY A 571 51.60 39.03 -10.28
N LYS A 572 50.34 38.97 -10.71
CA LYS A 572 49.69 37.85 -11.42
C LYS A 572 49.20 38.24 -12.82
N GLY A 573 48.87 39.51 -13.05
CA GLY A 573 48.43 40.13 -14.30
C GLY A 573 48.71 41.64 -14.34
N VAL A 574 48.45 42.27 -15.49
CA VAL A 574 48.67 43.71 -15.69
C VAL A 574 47.51 44.32 -16.46
N SER A 575 46.99 45.46 -15.99
CA SER A 575 45.94 46.23 -16.66
C SER A 575 46.45 47.57 -17.21
N GLY A 576 45.75 48.10 -18.22
CA GLY A 576 46.13 49.32 -18.93
C GLY A 576 46.92 49.05 -20.22
N PRO A 577 47.72 50.00 -20.72
CA PRO A 577 48.03 51.29 -20.09
C PRO A 577 46.84 52.27 -20.11
N PHE A 578 46.70 53.01 -19.02
CA PHE A 578 45.73 54.09 -18.85
C PHE A 578 46.41 55.46 -19.02
N ASN A 579 45.73 56.40 -19.67
CA ASN A 579 46.20 57.79 -19.72
C ASN A 579 45.96 58.47 -18.36
N GLY A 580 46.98 59.12 -17.81
CA GLY A 580 46.85 59.98 -16.65
C GLY A 580 46.01 61.22 -16.98
N LEU A 581 44.97 61.49 -16.19
CA LEU A 581 44.19 62.72 -16.35
C LEU A 581 44.83 63.84 -15.53
N VAL A 582 45.29 64.89 -16.22
CA VAL A 582 45.94 66.06 -15.61
C VAL A 582 45.13 67.31 -15.91
N SER A 583 44.63 67.97 -14.86
CA SER A 583 44.07 69.32 -14.91
C SER A 583 45.19 70.31 -14.61
N PHE A 584 45.76 70.91 -15.66
CA PHE A 584 46.88 71.84 -15.56
C PHE A 584 46.44 73.31 -15.52
N THR A 585 47.12 74.14 -14.73
CA THR A 585 46.96 75.61 -14.75
C THR A 585 48.32 76.29 -14.88
N GLU A 586 48.53 77.00 -15.98
CA GLU A 586 49.74 77.81 -16.21
C GLU A 586 49.78 79.02 -15.26
N THR A 587 50.97 79.35 -14.73
CA THR A 587 51.13 80.52 -13.85
C THR A 587 51.33 81.77 -14.70
N VAL A 588 50.23 82.46 -15.03
CA VAL A 588 50.30 83.75 -15.73
C VAL A 588 51.07 84.79 -14.91
N VAL A 589 52.26 85.15 -15.40
CA VAL A 589 53.03 86.28 -14.85
C VAL A 589 52.29 87.58 -15.20
N SER A 590 51.82 88.28 -14.16
CA SER A 590 51.23 89.61 -14.30
C SER A 590 52.31 90.63 -14.69
N GLU A 591 52.55 90.81 -15.98
CA GLU A 591 53.13 92.06 -16.51
C GLU A 591 52.24 93.23 -16.05
N GLU A 592 52.78 94.15 -15.26
CA GLU A 592 52.03 95.35 -14.85
C GLU A 592 51.65 96.18 -16.09
N PRO A 593 50.41 96.68 -16.21
CA PRO A 593 50.00 97.44 -17.37
C PRO A 593 50.75 98.77 -17.44
N VAL A 594 51.65 98.88 -18.42
CA VAL A 594 52.29 100.15 -18.77
C VAL A 594 51.22 101.13 -19.27
N LEU A 595 50.93 102.13 -18.45
CA LEU A 595 50.08 103.26 -18.80
C LEU A 595 50.80 104.18 -19.79
N ASP A 596 50.42 104.12 -21.06
CA ASP A 596 50.65 105.20 -22.03
C ASP A 596 49.34 105.94 -22.33
N GLU A 597 49.41 107.27 -22.32
CA GLU A 597 48.27 108.20 -22.47
C GLU A 597 47.81 108.36 -23.94
N PRO A 598 46.55 108.83 -24.18
CA PRO A 598 45.90 108.67 -25.47
C PRO A 598 46.33 109.69 -26.54
N VAL A 599 46.40 109.22 -27.79
CA VAL A 599 46.47 110.06 -29.00
C VAL A 599 45.10 110.05 -29.69
N VAL A 600 44.73 111.20 -30.27
CA VAL A 600 43.38 111.57 -30.69
C VAL A 600 43.26 111.69 -32.22
N ASP A 601 42.10 111.30 -32.76
CA ASP A 601 41.61 111.45 -34.16
C ASP A 601 42.45 110.74 -35.26
N GLU A 602 41.91 110.34 -36.43
CA GLU A 602 40.75 110.88 -37.17
C GLU A 602 40.05 109.84 -38.09
N LEU A 603 38.71 109.79 -38.01
CA LEU A 603 37.68 109.43 -39.02
C LEU A 603 38.01 108.57 -40.28
N ILE A 604 37.36 107.38 -40.39
CA ILE A 604 36.58 106.95 -41.57
C ILE A 604 35.42 106.04 -41.10
N PRO A 605 34.16 106.18 -41.56
CA PRO A 605 33.10 105.22 -41.30
C PRO A 605 33.07 104.10 -42.36
N GLU A 606 33.18 102.86 -41.94
CA GLU A 606 32.85 101.68 -42.76
C GLU A 606 31.64 100.92 -42.20
N GLU A 607 30.97 100.20 -43.09
CA GLU A 607 29.56 99.84 -43.01
C GLU A 607 29.33 98.50 -42.28
N VAL A 608 28.36 98.47 -41.37
CA VAL A 608 27.95 97.23 -40.69
C VAL A 608 26.93 96.50 -41.55
N VAL A 609 27.30 95.32 -42.07
CA VAL A 609 26.35 94.28 -42.47
C VAL A 609 26.83 92.93 -41.94
N LEU A 610 26.01 92.33 -41.09
CA LEU A 610 26.15 90.95 -40.61
C LEU A 610 25.62 89.99 -41.69
N GLU A 611 26.18 88.79 -41.82
CA GLU A 611 25.34 87.59 -41.96
C GLU A 611 26.10 86.32 -41.55
N GLU A 612 25.34 85.36 -41.01
CA GLU A 612 25.82 84.15 -40.33
C GLU A 612 26.14 82.99 -41.27
N ALA A 613 26.77 81.96 -40.69
CA ALA A 613 27.12 80.71 -41.32
C ALA A 613 25.92 79.94 -41.91
N LEU A 614 26.15 79.32 -43.07
CA LEU A 614 25.49 78.06 -43.44
C LEU A 614 26.52 77.10 -44.07
N SER A 615 26.61 75.91 -43.52
CA SER A 615 27.43 74.79 -44.02
C SER A 615 26.73 74.09 -45.20
N PRO A 616 27.45 73.74 -46.28
CA PRO A 616 26.91 72.88 -47.34
C PRO A 616 27.70 71.57 -47.52
N GLU A 617 27.00 70.44 -47.55
CA GLU A 617 27.44 69.23 -48.26
C GLU A 617 26.16 68.49 -48.71
N ILE A 618 25.60 68.83 -49.88
CA ILE A 618 25.98 68.41 -51.24
C ILE A 618 25.58 66.94 -51.51
N VAL A 619 24.48 66.81 -52.23
CA VAL A 619 24.06 65.63 -52.99
C VAL A 619 24.87 65.57 -54.29
N ILE A 620 25.20 64.36 -54.75
CA ILE A 620 25.51 64.11 -56.17
C ILE A 620 24.62 62.97 -56.67
N GLU A 621 24.08 63.15 -57.88
CA GLU A 621 23.05 62.32 -58.50
C GLU A 621 23.64 61.12 -59.28
N SER A 622 22.71 60.39 -59.90
CA SER A 622 22.79 59.23 -60.80
C SER A 622 23.95 59.15 -61.82
N ASP A 623 24.23 57.93 -62.29
CA ASP A 623 23.82 57.53 -63.66
C ASP A 623 23.90 56.00 -63.88
N ASP A 624 23.23 55.54 -64.93
CA ASP A 624 22.91 54.14 -65.27
C ASP A 624 24.10 53.28 -65.73
N GLU A 625 24.03 51.94 -65.55
CA GLU A 625 23.80 51.00 -66.66
C GLU A 625 23.52 49.54 -66.21
N VAL A 626 23.09 48.71 -67.17
CA VAL A 626 22.30 47.46 -67.01
C VAL A 626 23.16 46.19 -67.09
N GLU A 627 22.90 45.18 -66.23
CA GLU A 627 22.70 43.78 -66.67
C GLU A 627 21.92 42.93 -65.64
N GLN A 628 21.28 41.85 -66.12
CA GLN A 628 20.25 41.05 -65.42
C GLN A 628 20.84 39.81 -64.71
N VAL A 629 20.08 39.23 -63.76
CA VAL A 629 19.49 37.86 -63.84
C VAL A 629 19.19 37.28 -62.42
N ASP A 630 17.88 37.11 -62.17
CA ASP A 630 17.14 36.06 -61.43
C ASP A 630 17.21 35.80 -59.90
N GLU A 631 15.97 35.66 -59.39
CA GLU A 631 15.42 34.89 -58.24
C GLU A 631 15.41 35.48 -56.81
N GLU A 632 14.21 35.95 -56.45
CA GLU A 632 13.60 36.10 -55.10
C GLU A 632 12.21 35.39 -55.20
N PRO A 633 11.45 35.05 -54.12
CA PRO A 633 11.05 36.02 -53.09
C PRO A 633 11.05 35.54 -51.62
N GLU A 634 11.17 36.49 -50.70
CA GLU A 634 10.81 36.33 -49.28
C GLU A 634 9.31 36.51 -48.99
N ALA A 635 8.95 36.40 -47.70
CA ALA A 635 7.60 36.55 -47.16
C ALA A 635 7.24 38.03 -46.90
N GLU A 636 5.94 38.30 -46.72
CA GLU A 636 5.46 39.61 -46.24
C GLU A 636 4.37 39.48 -45.17
N THR A 637 4.23 40.55 -44.40
CA THR A 637 3.52 40.65 -43.11
C THR A 637 2.11 41.26 -43.23
N GLU A 638 1.29 41.18 -42.17
CA GLU A 638 0.14 42.09 -41.98
C GLU A 638 -0.14 42.46 -40.51
N THR A 639 -0.55 43.71 -40.28
CA THR A 639 -1.01 44.23 -38.97
C THR A 639 -2.26 45.13 -39.09
N VAL A 640 -3.37 44.68 -38.48
CA VAL A 640 -4.40 45.42 -37.69
C VAL A 640 -4.71 46.91 -38.00
N ILE A 641 -5.97 47.24 -38.31
CA ILE A 641 -6.76 48.38 -37.70
C ILE A 641 -8.28 48.02 -37.62
N GLN A 642 -9.03 48.68 -36.72
CA GLN A 642 -10.44 48.46 -36.24
C GLN A 642 -11.52 49.29 -37.02
N PRO A 643 -12.77 49.60 -36.53
CA PRO A 643 -13.77 48.94 -35.64
C PRO A 643 -15.26 49.02 -36.16
N GLU A 644 -16.25 48.67 -35.30
CA GLU A 644 -17.62 49.27 -35.11
C GLU A 644 -18.84 48.30 -35.06
N VAL A 645 -20.02 48.77 -34.61
CA VAL A 645 -21.03 48.10 -33.73
C VAL A 645 -22.44 48.00 -34.36
N VAL A 646 -23.35 47.13 -33.83
CA VAL A 646 -24.78 47.39 -33.40
C VAL A 646 -25.79 46.22 -33.59
N ASP A 647 -26.45 45.83 -32.47
CA ASP A 647 -27.75 45.10 -32.24
C ASP A 647 -28.05 43.70 -32.89
N ASN A 648 -29.08 42.89 -32.51
CA ASN A 648 -30.21 43.06 -31.54
C ASN A 648 -30.67 41.74 -30.82
N ASN A 649 -31.20 41.92 -29.60
CA ASN A 649 -32.39 41.27 -28.99
C ASN A 649 -32.38 39.83 -28.37
N THR A 650 -33.09 39.72 -27.24
CA THR A 650 -33.31 38.55 -26.36
C THR A 650 -34.77 38.10 -26.32
N THR A 651 -35.07 36.81 -26.06
CA THR A 651 -36.16 36.34 -25.15
C THR A 651 -36.02 34.83 -24.82
N SER A 652 -36.55 34.38 -23.68
CA SER A 652 -36.25 33.08 -23.02
C SER A 652 -37.38 32.03 -23.08
N SER A 653 -37.17 30.88 -22.38
CA SER A 653 -38.18 29.91 -21.85
C SER A 653 -38.56 28.73 -22.81
N LEU A 654 -38.82 27.46 -22.43
CA LEU A 654 -38.88 26.68 -21.15
C LEU A 654 -38.68 25.14 -21.39
N ILE A 655 -38.17 24.42 -20.38
CA ILE A 655 -38.49 23.04 -19.87
C ILE A 655 -38.97 21.90 -20.81
N VAL A 656 -38.41 20.69 -20.63
CA VAL A 656 -39.12 19.40 -20.37
C VAL A 656 -38.14 18.30 -19.89
N GLU A 657 -38.56 17.46 -18.94
CA GLU A 657 -37.82 16.33 -18.35
C GLU A 657 -38.09 14.97 -19.06
N SER A 658 -37.26 13.96 -18.72
CA SER A 658 -37.71 12.66 -18.16
C SER A 658 -37.24 11.35 -18.84
N SER A 659 -37.04 10.35 -17.97
CA SER A 659 -37.18 8.89 -18.18
C SER A 659 -35.93 8.03 -18.45
N THR A 660 -35.69 7.15 -17.48
CA THR A 660 -34.79 5.98 -17.47
C THR A 660 -35.18 4.85 -18.43
N ALA A 661 -34.24 3.99 -18.82
CA ALA A 661 -34.50 2.70 -19.49
C ALA A 661 -33.51 1.59 -19.08
N LYS A 662 -33.93 0.33 -19.28
CA LYS A 662 -33.43 -0.93 -18.67
C LYS A 662 -32.44 -1.70 -19.59
N PRO A 663 -31.52 -2.54 -19.07
CA PRO A 663 -30.60 -3.34 -19.90
C PRO A 663 -31.29 -4.45 -20.71
N LEU A 664 -30.62 -4.89 -21.79
CA LEU A 664 -31.07 -5.92 -22.74
C LEU A 664 -30.37 -7.27 -22.50
N THR A 665 -31.10 -8.36 -22.76
CA THR A 665 -30.63 -9.76 -22.66
C THR A 665 -30.20 -10.35 -24.02
N PRO A 666 -29.34 -11.38 -24.06
CA PRO A 666 -28.78 -11.89 -25.31
C PRO A 666 -29.64 -12.96 -26.00
N ALA A 667 -29.88 -12.80 -27.31
CA ALA A 667 -30.28 -13.87 -28.23
C ALA A 667 -29.95 -13.50 -29.69
N ASP A 668 -29.63 -14.51 -30.50
CA ASP A 668 -29.61 -14.53 -31.98
C ASP A 668 -28.62 -13.64 -32.77
N VAL A 669 -27.37 -14.12 -32.96
CA VAL A 669 -26.66 -13.99 -34.27
C VAL A 669 -25.89 -15.28 -34.59
N VAL A 670 -26.04 -15.79 -35.82
CA VAL A 670 -25.40 -17.02 -36.35
C VAL A 670 -24.10 -16.68 -37.06
N PHE A 671 -23.08 -17.54 -36.93
CA PHE A 671 -21.84 -17.47 -37.71
C PHE A 671 -21.97 -18.17 -39.08
N ASP A 672 -21.54 -17.49 -40.14
CA ASP A 672 -21.24 -18.09 -41.45
C ASP A 672 -19.90 -17.54 -41.97
N GLN A 673 -19.11 -18.38 -42.66
CA GLN A 673 -17.78 -18.04 -43.16
C GLN A 673 -17.72 -18.12 -44.69
N SER A 674 -17.20 -17.07 -45.33
CA SER A 674 -16.47 -17.23 -46.59
C SER A 674 -15.43 -16.13 -46.81
N LEU A 675 -14.23 -16.52 -47.24
CA LEU A 675 -13.14 -15.63 -47.68
C LEU A 675 -12.98 -15.76 -49.21
N PRO A 676 -12.72 -14.65 -49.93
CA PRO A 676 -12.25 -14.68 -51.32
C PRO A 676 -10.70 -14.65 -51.40
N ASP A 677 -10.18 -15.08 -52.56
CA ASP A 677 -8.77 -15.45 -52.80
C ASP A 677 -8.09 -14.54 -53.86
N THR A 678 -6.77 -14.73 -54.10
CA THR A 678 -5.92 -14.29 -55.26
C THR A 678 -5.01 -13.04 -55.18
N GLU A 679 -3.82 -13.21 -54.56
CA GLU A 679 -2.43 -13.20 -55.13
C GLU A 679 -1.89 -12.14 -56.19
N PRO A 680 -0.55 -12.00 -56.46
CA PRO A 680 0.18 -10.73 -56.18
C PRO A 680 1.16 -10.22 -57.28
N LYS A 681 1.92 -9.12 -57.04
CA LYS A 681 3.18 -8.80 -57.78
C LYS A 681 4.16 -7.77 -57.14
N LYS A 682 5.26 -8.30 -56.57
CA LYS A 682 6.68 -7.85 -56.46
C LYS A 682 7.11 -6.35 -56.52
N ILE A 683 8.04 -6.00 -55.61
CA ILE A 683 9.41 -5.45 -55.86
C ILE A 683 10.34 -5.96 -54.71
N SER A 684 11.68 -5.94 -54.87
CA SER A 684 12.65 -6.65 -54.00
C SER A 684 13.97 -5.89 -53.81
N ILE A 685 14.76 -6.23 -52.77
CA ILE A 685 16.25 -6.13 -52.59
C ILE A 685 16.57 -6.24 -51.06
N VAL A 686 17.58 -6.94 -50.50
CA VAL A 686 18.54 -7.99 -50.92
C VAL A 686 18.98 -8.77 -49.65
N VAL A 687 19.22 -10.08 -49.78
CA VAL A 687 20.11 -10.86 -48.88
C VAL A 687 20.96 -11.77 -49.78
N ALA A 688 22.25 -11.97 -49.45
CA ALA A 688 23.15 -12.86 -50.17
C ALA A 688 23.58 -14.05 -49.31
N GLU A 689 23.22 -15.26 -49.77
CA GLU A 689 23.90 -16.58 -49.63
C GLU A 689 24.34 -17.06 -48.20
N SER A 690 24.16 -18.31 -47.74
CA SER A 690 23.57 -19.59 -48.23
C SER A 690 23.46 -20.55 -47.00
N VAL A 691 23.04 -21.84 -46.99
CA VAL A 691 22.86 -22.91 -48.01
C VAL A 691 21.76 -23.92 -47.60
N ALA A 692 21.23 -24.63 -48.60
CA ALA A 692 20.75 -26.04 -48.63
C ALA A 692 20.08 -26.76 -47.42
N SER A 693 18.83 -27.20 -47.65
CA SER A 693 18.27 -28.56 -47.39
C SER A 693 18.19 -29.08 -45.93
N VAL A 694 17.06 -29.60 -45.43
CA VAL A 694 16.27 -30.74 -45.96
C VAL A 694 14.82 -30.68 -45.43
N SER A 695 13.86 -31.04 -46.28
CA SER A 695 12.46 -31.24 -45.89
C SER A 695 12.24 -32.55 -45.11
N GLN A 696 11.62 -32.48 -43.93
CA GLN A 696 10.53 -33.38 -43.46
C GLN A 696 10.31 -33.22 -41.94
N LEU A 697 9.15 -32.70 -41.55
CA LEU A 697 8.32 -33.20 -40.44
C LEU A 697 7.00 -32.44 -40.44
N LYS A 698 5.89 -33.13 -40.69
CA LYS A 698 4.55 -32.62 -40.36
C LYS A 698 4.39 -32.73 -38.85
N VAL A 699 4.12 -31.60 -38.18
CA VAL A 699 3.62 -31.60 -36.80
C VAL A 699 2.14 -31.21 -36.86
N SER A 700 1.28 -31.99 -36.23
CA SER A 700 -0.15 -31.68 -36.10
C SER A 700 -0.35 -30.63 -35.00
N TRP A 701 -1.48 -29.91 -35.07
CA TRP A 701 -1.89 -28.92 -34.06
C TRP A 701 -2.33 -29.52 -32.70
N ALA A 702 -1.79 -30.70 -32.34
CA ALA A 702 -2.07 -31.42 -31.11
C ALA A 702 -0.86 -31.41 -30.13
N ALA A 703 0.04 -30.44 -30.27
CA ALA A 703 1.31 -30.36 -29.54
C ALA A 703 1.59 -28.98 -28.93
N LEU A 704 0.54 -28.26 -28.52
CA LEU A 704 0.62 -26.95 -27.83
C LEU A 704 -0.15 -26.94 -26.50
N ALA A 705 -0.31 -28.10 -25.87
CA ALA A 705 -1.01 -28.27 -24.59
C ALA A 705 -0.24 -29.23 -23.66
N ASP A 706 1.03 -28.91 -23.38
CA ASP A 706 1.79 -29.53 -22.28
C ASP A 706 2.94 -28.60 -21.82
N PRO A 707 2.89 -28.02 -20.60
CA PRO A 707 3.94 -27.12 -20.10
C PRO A 707 5.21 -27.85 -19.61
N LEU A 708 5.28 -29.19 -19.67
CA LEU A 708 6.37 -29.98 -19.05
C LEU A 708 7.48 -30.48 -20.00
N LEU A 709 7.57 -29.96 -21.24
CA LEU A 709 8.56 -30.43 -22.22
C LEU A 709 9.89 -29.65 -22.29
N LEU A 710 10.16 -28.69 -21.39
CA LEU A 710 11.46 -27.99 -21.34
C LEU A 710 12.54 -28.72 -20.52
N ILE A 711 12.16 -29.73 -19.71
CA ILE A 711 13.06 -30.42 -18.75
C ILE A 711 13.86 -31.58 -19.40
N LYS A 712 13.66 -31.87 -20.69
CA LYS A 712 14.39 -32.92 -21.43
C LYS A 712 15.01 -32.44 -22.74
N SER A 713 15.92 -31.47 -22.65
CA SER A 713 16.94 -31.28 -23.69
C SER A 713 18.32 -31.53 -23.09
N ASP A 714 19.08 -32.46 -23.67
CA ASP A 714 20.40 -32.85 -23.15
C ASP A 714 21.38 -31.66 -23.11
N ARG A 715 21.15 -30.65 -23.96
CA ARG A 715 21.92 -29.39 -24.00
C ARG A 715 21.79 -28.54 -22.74
N PHE A 716 20.69 -28.63 -22.00
CA PHE A 716 20.55 -27.91 -20.72
C PHE A 716 21.44 -28.56 -19.65
N MET A 717 21.47 -29.90 -19.61
CA MET A 717 22.35 -30.64 -18.70
C MET A 717 23.83 -30.52 -19.09
N ASP A 718 24.18 -30.53 -20.37
CA ASP A 718 25.55 -30.22 -20.82
C ASP A 718 25.97 -28.81 -20.39
N SER A 719 25.08 -27.82 -20.46
CA SER A 719 25.38 -26.45 -20.02
C SER A 719 25.60 -26.36 -18.50
N LEU A 720 24.80 -27.10 -17.71
CA LEU A 720 24.96 -27.18 -16.26
C LEU A 720 26.25 -27.92 -15.86
N SER A 721 26.60 -28.99 -16.57
CA SER A 721 27.84 -29.74 -16.34
C SER A 721 29.10 -28.95 -16.69
N ASN A 722 29.05 -28.08 -17.70
CA ASN A 722 30.17 -27.19 -18.03
C ASN A 722 30.30 -26.01 -17.04
N LEU A 723 29.21 -25.62 -16.35
CA LEU A 723 29.24 -24.59 -15.31
C LEU A 723 29.92 -25.10 -14.02
N ASP A 724 29.71 -26.37 -13.66
CA ASP A 724 30.40 -27.01 -12.53
C ASP A 724 31.93 -27.09 -12.74
N ASP A 725 32.36 -27.48 -13.94
CA ASP A 725 33.78 -27.59 -14.32
C ASP A 725 34.51 -26.23 -14.37
N ASP A 726 33.78 -25.13 -14.62
CA ASP A 726 34.32 -23.76 -14.62
C ASP A 726 34.31 -23.14 -13.20
N MET A 727 33.30 -23.46 -12.38
CA MET A 727 33.28 -23.10 -10.95
C MET A 727 34.39 -23.78 -10.16
N GLN A 728 34.72 -25.06 -10.43
CA GLN A 728 35.79 -25.77 -9.72
C GLN A 728 37.20 -25.23 -10.02
N LYS A 729 37.38 -24.39 -11.06
CA LYS A 729 38.68 -23.82 -11.43
C LYS A 729 39.04 -22.50 -10.75
N THR A 730 38.08 -21.82 -10.12
CA THR A 730 38.22 -20.37 -9.81
C THR A 730 38.06 -20.02 -8.33
N ILE A 731 37.99 -21.01 -7.42
CA ILE A 731 38.02 -20.77 -5.96
C ILE A 731 39.12 -21.61 -5.30
N SER A 732 40.34 -21.05 -5.26
CA SER A 732 41.38 -21.49 -4.33
C SER A 732 41.38 -20.59 -3.09
N LEU A 733 40.89 -21.09 -1.96
CA LEU A 733 41.07 -20.45 -0.65
C LEU A 733 41.40 -21.53 0.38
N ASP A 734 42.54 -21.35 1.05
CA ASP A 734 43.19 -22.39 1.84
C ASP A 734 42.47 -22.73 3.16
N ALA A 735 42.66 -23.98 3.57
CA ALA A 735 41.94 -24.67 4.61
C ALA A 735 41.99 -24.08 6.04
N MET A 736 40.91 -24.31 6.80
CA MET A 736 41.05 -24.92 8.13
C MET A 736 39.90 -25.92 8.41
N VAL A 737 40.21 -27.00 9.13
CA VAL A 737 39.42 -28.25 9.20
C VAL A 737 38.92 -28.52 10.62
N LEU A 738 37.83 -29.30 10.73
CA LEU A 738 37.24 -30.05 11.88
C LEU A 738 35.86 -29.52 12.33
N GLY A 739 34.77 -30.30 12.32
CA GLY A 739 34.58 -31.65 11.79
C GLY A 739 33.18 -32.25 12.04
N SER A 740 32.76 -33.15 11.13
CA SER A 740 31.67 -34.17 11.24
C SER A 740 30.24 -33.75 11.62
N GLY A 741 29.27 -33.99 10.71
CA GLY A 741 27.88 -34.22 11.12
C GLY A 741 26.79 -34.09 10.03
N ALA A 742 26.45 -35.22 9.38
CA ALA A 742 25.23 -35.46 8.58
C ALA A 742 24.98 -34.63 7.29
N ALA A 743 24.62 -35.35 6.22
CA ALA A 743 24.13 -34.78 4.96
C ALA A 743 22.60 -34.73 4.95
N ILE A 744 22.03 -33.59 4.54
CA ILE A 744 20.64 -33.48 4.07
C ILE A 744 20.68 -32.75 2.72
N SER A 745 19.92 -33.25 1.75
CA SER A 745 19.95 -32.82 0.34
C SER A 745 19.38 -31.41 0.16
N THR A 746 20.13 -30.56 -0.55
CA THR A 746 19.71 -29.21 -0.94
C THR A 746 18.65 -29.24 -2.03
N GLY A 747 17.38 -29.12 -1.64
CA GLY A 747 16.27 -28.72 -2.50
C GLY A 747 15.98 -27.22 -2.37
N LEU A 748 16.96 -26.36 -2.65
CA LEU A 748 16.76 -24.91 -2.61
C LEU A 748 16.12 -24.44 -3.92
N SER A 749 14.83 -24.13 -3.87
CA SER A 749 14.16 -23.37 -4.92
C SER A 749 14.68 -21.92 -4.93
N VAL A 750 14.57 -21.24 -6.08
CA VAL A 750 14.98 -19.83 -6.23
C VAL A 750 14.28 -18.92 -5.21
N GLY A 751 13.03 -19.24 -4.83
CA GLY A 751 12.30 -18.54 -3.78
C GLY A 751 12.97 -18.60 -2.40
N TYR A 752 13.61 -19.72 -2.04
CA TYR A 752 14.32 -19.84 -0.76
C TYR A 752 15.61 -18.99 -0.71
N VAL A 753 16.25 -18.79 -1.87
CA VAL A 753 17.41 -17.88 -2.00
C VAL A 753 16.96 -16.42 -1.92
N ALA A 754 15.84 -16.06 -2.54
CA ALA A 754 15.24 -14.72 -2.40
C ALA A 754 14.80 -14.42 -0.95
N TRP A 755 14.26 -15.42 -0.25
CA TRP A 755 13.85 -15.31 1.16
C TRP A 755 15.05 -15.16 2.12
N LEU A 756 16.15 -15.87 1.86
CA LEU A 756 17.42 -15.68 2.58
C LEU A 756 18.07 -14.32 2.30
N LEU A 757 17.92 -13.77 1.09
CA LEU A 757 18.41 -12.43 0.74
C LEU A 757 17.61 -11.32 1.46
N ARG A 758 16.28 -11.43 1.58
CA ARG A 758 15.47 -10.47 2.36
C ARG A 758 15.73 -10.57 3.87
N SER A 759 15.78 -11.78 4.44
CA SER A 759 16.02 -11.96 5.88
C SER A 759 17.44 -11.56 6.33
N GLY A 760 18.44 -11.64 5.44
CA GLY A 760 19.79 -11.13 5.71
C GLY A 760 19.84 -9.62 5.99
N ILE A 761 18.98 -8.82 5.33
CA ILE A 761 18.93 -7.36 5.49
C ILE A 761 18.31 -6.97 6.84
N ILE A 762 17.33 -7.74 7.32
CA ILE A 762 16.74 -7.52 8.66
C ILE A 762 17.77 -7.86 9.75
N LEU A 763 18.55 -8.93 9.59
CA LEU A 763 19.57 -9.32 10.56
C LEU A 763 20.75 -8.33 10.61
N THR A 764 21.14 -7.74 9.47
CA THR A 764 22.15 -6.67 9.45
C THR A 764 21.61 -5.34 9.99
N SER A 765 20.33 -5.03 9.80
CA SER A 765 19.68 -3.87 10.43
C SER A 765 19.64 -3.97 11.97
N VAL A 766 19.29 -5.15 12.51
CA VAL A 766 19.32 -5.41 13.96
C VAL A 766 20.75 -5.43 14.53
N LEU A 767 21.76 -5.79 13.72
CA LEU A 767 23.17 -5.75 14.12
C LEU A 767 23.85 -4.37 13.95
N SER A 768 23.36 -3.51 13.06
CA SER A 768 23.90 -2.14 12.89
C SER A 768 23.29 -1.13 13.88
N SER A 769 22.09 -1.40 14.38
CA SER A 769 21.40 -0.57 15.39
C SER A 769 21.91 -0.71 16.83
N LEU A 770 23.03 -1.44 17.06
CA LEU A 770 23.70 -1.54 18.36
C LEU A 770 25.05 -0.79 18.45
N PRO A 771 25.06 0.52 18.77
CA PRO A 771 26.25 1.18 19.29
C PRO A 771 25.98 2.02 20.56
N ALA A 772 25.83 1.40 21.75
CA ALA A 772 25.64 2.18 23.00
C ALA A 772 26.22 1.61 24.32
N TRP A 773 26.45 0.30 24.49
CA TRP A 773 26.76 -0.29 25.82
C TRP A 773 28.13 -1.00 25.89
N ARG A 774 29.20 -0.35 25.44
CA ARG A 774 30.59 -0.86 25.59
C ARG A 774 31.63 0.13 26.11
N PHE A 775 31.20 1.06 26.98
CA PHE A 775 32.09 2.04 27.63
C PHE A 775 31.83 2.26 29.14
N ILE A 776 31.20 1.31 29.84
CA ILE A 776 31.16 1.31 31.32
C ILE A 776 31.91 0.09 31.84
N ASP A 777 33.10 0.37 32.38
CA ASP A 777 34.02 -0.55 33.04
C ASP A 777 33.57 -0.80 34.50
N PRO A 778 33.30 -2.05 34.92
CA PRO A 778 32.90 -2.33 36.28
C PRO A 778 34.11 -2.56 37.22
N LEU A 779 34.35 -1.56 38.09
CA LEU A 779 35.25 -1.57 39.27
C LEU A 779 36.76 -1.38 38.94
N PRO A 780 37.61 -0.81 39.85
CA PRO A 780 37.41 -0.68 41.31
C PRO A 780 37.93 0.61 42.01
N VAL A 781 37.16 1.18 42.94
CA VAL A 781 37.73 1.91 44.10
C VAL A 781 36.97 1.58 45.39
N LEU A 782 37.52 0.67 46.18
CA LEU A 782 37.22 0.56 47.61
C LEU A 782 38.15 1.50 48.39
N SER A 783 37.60 2.55 49.01
CA SER A 783 38.19 3.18 50.22
C SER A 783 37.22 4.17 50.89
N ARG A 784 36.70 3.78 52.06
CA ARG A 784 36.36 4.58 53.27
C ARG A 784 35.51 5.87 53.08
N MET A 785 34.52 6.21 53.93
CA MET A 785 34.43 6.00 55.38
C MET A 785 33.04 6.44 55.91
N GLY A 786 32.36 5.67 56.76
CA GLY A 786 31.29 6.05 57.75
C GLY A 786 30.07 6.90 57.29
N ASP A 787 28.93 6.95 57.99
CA ASP A 787 28.39 6.24 59.18
C ASP A 787 26.87 6.63 59.31
N GLN A 788 26.09 6.02 60.24
CA GLN A 788 24.65 6.33 60.55
C GLN A 788 23.64 5.83 59.44
N VAL A 789 22.65 4.91 59.59
CA VAL A 789 21.66 4.57 60.65
C VAL A 789 20.66 5.75 60.87
N GLU A 790 19.33 5.67 60.83
CA GLU A 790 18.31 4.66 61.22
C GLU A 790 17.16 4.43 60.21
N GLU A 791 16.34 3.44 60.60
CA GLU A 791 15.18 2.75 60.04
C GLU A 791 13.94 3.59 59.68
N GLY A 792 13.07 3.02 58.85
CA GLY A 792 11.70 3.50 58.59
C GLY A 792 10.72 2.33 58.61
N GLU A 793 9.75 2.39 59.53
CA GLU A 793 8.85 1.28 59.87
C GLU A 793 7.74 1.04 58.83
N SER A 794 7.21 -0.18 58.80
CA SER A 794 6.20 -0.64 57.83
C SER A 794 4.78 -0.68 58.39
N LEU A 795 3.85 -0.08 57.65
CA LEU A 795 2.48 -0.57 57.36
C LEU A 795 1.89 -1.64 58.32
N GLU A 796 1.33 -1.26 59.47
CA GLU A 796 0.35 -2.11 60.19
C GLU A 796 -0.58 -1.36 61.18
N ASP A 797 -0.53 -0.03 61.28
CA ASP A 797 -1.41 0.72 62.21
C ASP A 797 -1.96 2.01 61.59
N MET A 798 -3.22 1.95 61.15
CA MET A 798 -4.27 2.97 61.32
C MET A 798 -5.50 2.67 60.43
N VAL A 799 -6.21 1.59 60.75
CA VAL A 799 -7.62 1.39 60.33
C VAL A 799 -8.50 1.34 61.58
N SER A 800 -8.93 2.53 62.03
CA SER A 800 -10.10 2.79 62.87
C SER A 800 -10.27 4.32 62.95
N SER A 801 -11.46 4.93 63.05
CA SER A 801 -12.85 4.43 63.11
C SER A 801 -13.80 5.52 62.61
N GLU A 802 -15.05 5.19 62.26
CA GLU A 802 -16.13 6.19 62.23
C GLU A 802 -16.23 6.97 63.56
N ASP A 803 -16.54 8.27 63.46
CA ASP A 803 -17.77 8.80 64.09
C ASP A 803 -18.25 10.08 63.36
N THR A 804 -19.46 10.52 63.70
CA THR A 804 -20.33 11.39 62.93
C THR A 804 -20.58 12.76 63.59
N SER A 805 -21.24 13.65 62.84
CA SER A 805 -21.83 14.93 63.27
C SER A 805 -20.87 16.11 63.53
N ASN A 806 -21.08 17.25 62.86
CA ASN A 806 -22.15 18.16 63.28
C ASN A 806 -22.56 19.15 62.15
N GLU A 807 -23.74 19.74 62.29
CA GLU A 807 -24.48 20.46 61.26
C GLU A 807 -24.52 22.00 61.51
N THR A 808 -25.08 22.75 60.55
CA THR A 808 -25.58 24.15 60.61
C THR A 808 -24.56 25.30 60.45
N GLY A 809 -24.86 26.40 59.72
CA GLY A 809 -25.97 26.66 58.79
C GLY A 809 -26.41 28.14 58.64
N HIS A 810 -26.43 28.67 57.40
CA HIS A 810 -27.26 29.82 56.93
C HIS A 810 -27.27 29.82 55.39
N ARG A 811 -28.42 29.74 54.68
CA ARG A 811 -29.38 30.84 54.34
C ARG A 811 -28.72 31.97 53.52
N THR A 812 -29.27 32.59 52.45
CA THR A 812 -30.55 32.57 51.69
C THR A 812 -30.33 33.49 50.46
N ASP A 813 -31.06 33.52 49.33
CA ASP A 813 -32.32 32.89 48.86
C ASP A 813 -32.40 32.99 47.30
N ASN A 814 -33.45 32.41 46.69
CA ASN A 814 -34.02 32.68 45.35
C ASN A 814 -33.32 32.17 44.06
N ASP A 815 -33.84 31.03 43.60
CA ASP A 815 -34.17 30.72 42.19
C ASP A 815 -35.27 31.71 41.66
N PRO A 816 -35.45 31.95 40.34
CA PRO A 816 -36.25 31.01 39.54
C PRO A 816 -35.80 30.77 38.08
N ASP A 817 -35.91 29.52 37.65
CA ASP A 817 -36.41 29.01 36.34
C ASP A 817 -35.91 29.64 35.02
N ILE A 818 -35.51 28.77 34.08
CA ILE A 818 -36.25 28.61 32.81
C ILE A 818 -35.82 27.30 32.11
N ASN A 819 -36.84 26.49 31.77
CA ASN A 819 -36.79 25.30 30.92
C ASN A 819 -36.30 25.68 29.48
N LYS A 820 -35.77 24.76 28.65
CA LYS A 820 -36.40 23.49 28.27
C LYS A 820 -35.47 22.63 27.42
#